data_AF-A0AA96QVV5-F1
#
_entry.id   AF-A0AA96QVV5-F1
#
_cell.length_a   1.000
_cell.length_b   1.000
_cell.length_c   1.000
_cell.angle_alpha   90.00
_cell.angle_beta   90.00
_cell.angle_gamma   90.00
#
_symmetry.space_group_name_H-M   'P 1'
#
loop_
_entity.id
_entity.type
_entity.pdbx_description
1 polymer ?
#
loop_
_entity_poly.entity_id
_entity_poly.type
_entity_poly.pdbx_seq_one_letter_code
_entity_poly.pdbx_strand_id
1 'polypeptide(L)'
;MTWLLATGGVAMALWAVGPWSWWSRVWTWLGRWWQVPIAVLLLVAAVTVAARRSGPMSTVGEPDGAGAEVMRPLTPRTILFGGLTLLGVGITAAVVLLVNFAGTDPRDRLDAIRTAATLLVGTGGAAALLLAARRQRAAELTLAVQRKAATDTAHDAAARRITELYLKAVEQLGSDKAAVRHGGLYALERVAQDNPDQRQTVINVICAYLRSPYTPPSEQPAARRTGLPAAARRGTAIHRAAAAHRTHLTAPVPTPSSEQVRQEREVRLTAQRILTTHLRTDPGMTTHQPTTSRYWGEGYDLDLTGATLINFHATGLTVRQATFTSATFSGVALFDGVAFSGDALFDGVAFSGVAHFGGATFSGVALFGGVAFSGVARFGGATFSGVALFDGATFSDVVHFGGVAFSGDAWFVGVAFSCDAHFVGVAFSGDAHFGGATFSGAARFGGATFSGAARFDGGTFSGVTWFDGVAFSGDAHFGGVAFSGVAHFGGVAFSGDALFNEVAFSGVAWFDGATFFGIALFDGGTFTGEALFNEVVFSGAARFVEAAFSSVSRFVGATFFGAAWFVGVVFSGAARFAGATFTSVVHFGGAAFSGDALFGRASFAMPASMKKATVQVQVIPLSAWPPGWTVNENPGVDAVPGDERVMLPLVPVPEVIVHAPPSATAIGREIAR
;
A
#
# COMPACT_ATOMS: atom_id res chain seq x y z
N MET A 1 -82.89 -87.71 -69.44
CA MET A 1 -83.56 -86.60 -68.71
C MET A 1 -83.09 -85.24 -69.27
N THR A 2 -82.77 -85.07 -70.55
CA THR A 2 -83.63 -84.82 -71.74
C THR A 2 -84.41 -83.49 -71.84
N TRP A 3 -84.29 -82.52 -70.92
CA TRP A 3 -84.84 -81.15 -71.13
C TRP A 3 -84.06 -80.00 -70.46
N LEU A 4 -82.73 -80.11 -70.33
CA LEU A 4 -81.86 -78.92 -70.23
C LEU A 4 -80.90 -78.80 -71.43
N LEU A 5 -81.38 -79.32 -72.56
CA LEU A 5 -80.88 -79.11 -73.91
C LEU A 5 -81.54 -77.89 -74.60
N ALA A 6 -82.37 -77.09 -73.90
CA ALA A 6 -83.17 -76.01 -74.51
C ALA A 6 -82.78 -74.58 -74.11
N THR A 7 -82.04 -74.34 -73.01
CA THR A 7 -81.49 -72.99 -72.69
C THR A 7 -80.03 -72.83 -73.11
N GLY A 8 -79.34 -73.94 -73.41
CA GLY A 8 -77.98 -73.93 -73.95
C GLY A 8 -77.88 -73.42 -75.40
N GLY A 9 -78.99 -73.36 -76.14
CA GLY A 9 -78.99 -72.97 -77.55
C GLY A 9 -78.70 -71.48 -77.81
N VAL A 10 -79.00 -70.59 -76.86
CA VAL A 10 -78.88 -69.14 -77.07
C VAL A 10 -77.64 -68.54 -76.37
N ALA A 11 -77.20 -69.11 -75.24
CA ALA A 11 -75.92 -68.73 -74.64
C ALA A 11 -74.71 -69.19 -75.48
N MET A 12 -74.83 -70.29 -76.25
CA MET A 12 -73.78 -70.75 -77.16
C MET A 12 -73.68 -69.95 -78.47
N ALA A 13 -74.73 -69.22 -78.87
CA ALA A 13 -74.69 -68.41 -80.11
C ALA A 13 -74.00 -67.05 -79.91
N LEU A 14 -73.97 -66.51 -78.68
CA LEU A 14 -73.32 -65.22 -78.38
C LEU A 14 -71.91 -65.35 -77.78
N TRP A 15 -71.49 -66.53 -77.36
CA TRP A 15 -70.13 -66.79 -76.87
C TRP A 15 -69.14 -67.21 -77.98
N ALA A 16 -69.56 -67.19 -79.25
CA ALA A 16 -68.79 -67.73 -80.38
C ALA A 16 -68.16 -66.67 -81.33
N VAL A 17 -68.30 -65.35 -81.09
CA VAL A 17 -67.91 -64.35 -82.09
C VAL A 17 -67.02 -63.19 -81.56
N GLY A 18 -66.18 -63.44 -80.56
CA GLY A 18 -65.20 -62.43 -80.12
C GLY A 18 -63.89 -63.04 -79.63
N PRO A 19 -62.70 -62.58 -80.05
CA PRO A 19 -61.45 -63.13 -79.54
C PRO A 19 -61.23 -62.72 -78.07
N TRP A 20 -61.24 -63.68 -77.16
CA TRP A 20 -60.95 -63.52 -75.71
C TRP A 20 -59.47 -63.22 -75.39
N SER A 21 -58.66 -62.83 -76.37
CA SER A 21 -57.20 -62.70 -76.27
C SER A 21 -56.71 -61.45 -75.52
N TRP A 22 -57.61 -60.55 -75.12
CA TRP A 22 -57.25 -59.37 -74.33
C TRP A 22 -57.30 -59.65 -72.82
N TRP A 23 -58.20 -60.54 -72.37
CA TRP A 23 -58.34 -60.92 -70.97
C TRP A 23 -57.12 -61.71 -70.46
N SER A 24 -56.52 -62.54 -71.30
CA SER A 24 -55.26 -63.21 -70.99
C SER A 24 -54.11 -62.21 -70.89
N ARG A 25 -54.07 -61.17 -71.73
CA ARG A 25 -53.06 -60.11 -71.65
C ARG A 25 -53.16 -59.30 -70.36
N VAL A 26 -54.36 -58.99 -69.89
CA VAL A 26 -54.59 -58.30 -68.61
C VAL A 26 -54.15 -59.16 -67.43
N TRP A 27 -54.45 -60.46 -67.42
CA TRP A 27 -54.00 -61.36 -66.36
C TRP A 27 -52.48 -61.59 -66.37
N THR A 28 -51.84 -61.65 -67.55
CA THR A 28 -50.37 -61.71 -67.63
C THR A 28 -49.69 -60.41 -67.22
N TRP A 29 -50.34 -59.26 -67.43
CA TRP A 29 -49.84 -57.96 -66.97
C TRP A 29 -49.98 -57.83 -65.45
N LEU A 30 -51.15 -58.10 -64.87
CA LEU A 30 -51.35 -58.07 -63.41
C LEU A 30 -50.50 -59.10 -62.67
N GLY A 31 -50.35 -60.31 -63.21
CA GLY A 31 -49.50 -61.36 -62.63
C GLY A 31 -48.01 -61.02 -62.62
N ARG A 32 -47.55 -60.14 -63.53
CA ARG A 32 -46.13 -59.74 -63.66
C ARG A 32 -45.73 -58.56 -62.77
N TRP A 33 -46.71 -57.77 -62.28
CA TRP A 33 -46.45 -56.53 -61.53
C TRP A 33 -46.85 -56.58 -60.04
N TRP A 34 -47.45 -57.67 -59.54
CA TRP A 34 -47.90 -57.76 -58.14
C TRP A 34 -46.77 -57.70 -57.09
N GLN A 35 -45.54 -58.04 -57.47
CA GLN A 35 -44.36 -58.12 -56.59
C GLN A 35 -43.77 -56.75 -56.23
N VAL A 36 -43.94 -55.75 -57.10
CA VAL A 36 -43.34 -54.40 -56.95
C VAL A 36 -43.93 -53.62 -55.77
N PRO A 37 -45.27 -53.51 -55.59
CA PRO A 37 -45.83 -52.80 -54.44
C PRO A 37 -45.53 -53.49 -53.10
N ILE A 38 -45.38 -54.82 -53.07
CA ILE A 38 -45.02 -55.57 -51.86
C ILE A 38 -43.56 -55.32 -51.46
N ALA A 39 -42.64 -55.29 -52.43
CA ALA A 39 -41.24 -54.96 -52.17
C ALA A 39 -41.08 -53.53 -51.64
N VAL A 40 -41.84 -52.57 -52.18
CA VAL A 40 -41.84 -51.17 -51.70
C VAL A 40 -42.42 -51.06 -50.30
N LEU A 41 -43.52 -51.75 -50.00
CA LEU A 41 -44.12 -51.78 -48.65
C LEU A 41 -43.18 -52.42 -47.60
N LEU A 42 -42.50 -53.50 -47.95
CA LEU A 42 -41.51 -54.14 -47.06
C LEU A 42 -40.28 -53.26 -46.83
N LEU A 43 -39.87 -52.46 -47.83
CA LEU A 43 -38.74 -51.54 -47.73
C LEU A 43 -39.07 -50.30 -46.87
N VAL A 44 -40.29 -49.75 -47.02
CA VAL A 44 -40.80 -48.67 -46.14
C VAL A 44 -40.98 -49.16 -44.70
N ALA A 45 -41.46 -50.40 -44.50
CA ALA A 45 -41.57 -51.02 -43.18
C ALA A 45 -40.19 -51.26 -42.53
N ALA A 46 -39.19 -51.70 -43.29
CA ALA A 46 -37.83 -51.90 -42.78
C ALA A 46 -37.15 -50.59 -42.34
N VAL A 47 -37.33 -49.51 -43.11
CA VAL A 47 -36.77 -48.18 -42.79
C VAL A 47 -37.46 -47.55 -41.57
N THR A 48 -38.78 -47.72 -41.43
CA THR A 48 -39.52 -47.19 -40.27
C THR A 48 -39.24 -47.96 -38.98
N VAL A 49 -39.00 -49.28 -39.03
CA VAL A 49 -38.57 -50.09 -37.88
C VAL A 49 -37.13 -49.76 -37.45
N ALA A 50 -36.23 -49.46 -38.40
CA ALA A 50 -34.87 -49.02 -38.11
C ALA A 50 -34.83 -47.62 -37.47
N ALA A 51 -35.73 -46.71 -37.87
CA ALA A 51 -35.84 -45.36 -37.29
C ALA A 51 -36.49 -45.34 -35.89
N ARG A 52 -37.39 -46.29 -35.58
CA ARG A 52 -38.10 -46.35 -34.28
C ARG A 52 -37.31 -47.02 -33.14
N ARG A 53 -36.23 -47.76 -33.42
CA ARG A 53 -35.37 -48.36 -32.37
C ARG A 53 -34.44 -47.34 -31.68
N SER A 54 -34.39 -46.11 -32.16
CA SER A 54 -33.72 -44.98 -31.51
C SER A 54 -34.75 -44.09 -30.82
N GLY A 55 -35.39 -44.61 -29.76
CA GLY A 55 -36.20 -43.83 -28.83
C GLY A 55 -35.36 -43.35 -27.62
N PRO A 56 -35.69 -42.19 -27.01
CA PRO A 56 -34.77 -41.36 -26.25
C PRO A 56 -34.84 -41.61 -24.73
N MET A 57 -33.76 -41.36 -23.98
CA MET A 57 -33.85 -41.16 -22.53
C MET A 57 -32.77 -40.24 -21.94
N SER A 58 -33.27 -39.19 -21.29
CA SER A 58 -32.83 -38.48 -20.07
C SER A 58 -31.48 -37.72 -20.02
N THR A 59 -31.66 -36.40 -20.10
CA THR A 59 -31.02 -35.24 -19.46
C THR A 59 -30.46 -35.40 -18.04
N VAL A 60 -29.27 -34.83 -17.77
CA VAL A 60 -28.82 -33.93 -16.65
C VAL A 60 -27.40 -33.45 -17.05
N GLY A 61 -26.92 -32.19 -17.03
CA GLY A 61 -27.37 -30.85 -16.71
C GLY A 61 -26.24 -29.87 -17.12
N GLU A 62 -26.63 -28.66 -17.56
CA GLU A 62 -25.88 -27.50 -18.15
C GLU A 62 -25.08 -26.67 -17.13
N PRO A 63 -24.47 -25.49 -17.47
CA PRO A 63 -23.95 -24.94 -18.75
C PRO A 63 -22.49 -24.38 -18.59
N ASP A 64 -21.71 -24.02 -19.62
CA ASP A 64 -21.74 -22.72 -20.31
C ASP A 64 -20.73 -22.72 -21.47
N GLY A 65 -21.12 -22.06 -22.58
CA GLY A 65 -20.16 -21.39 -23.46
C GLY A 65 -19.97 -21.97 -24.87
N ALA A 66 -20.58 -21.27 -25.83
CA ALA A 66 -20.34 -21.27 -27.28
C ALA A 66 -21.06 -22.35 -28.10
N GLY A 67 -22.10 -21.89 -28.80
CA GLY A 67 -22.77 -22.62 -29.87
C GLY A 67 -21.80 -22.98 -30.99
N ALA A 68 -21.35 -24.22 -30.98
CA ALA A 68 -21.04 -24.95 -32.19
C ALA A 68 -21.98 -26.15 -32.18
N GLU A 69 -22.93 -26.18 -33.11
CA GLU A 69 -23.70 -27.38 -33.39
C GLU A 69 -22.69 -28.45 -33.86
N VAL A 70 -22.14 -29.21 -32.91
CA VAL A 70 -21.21 -30.30 -33.20
C VAL A 70 -22.05 -31.38 -33.86
N MET A 71 -22.18 -31.27 -35.19
CA MET A 71 -22.70 -32.33 -36.04
C MET A 71 -21.96 -33.61 -35.69
N ARG A 72 -22.63 -34.49 -34.93
CA ARG A 72 -22.07 -35.79 -34.53
C ARG A 72 -21.59 -36.49 -35.80
N PRO A 73 -20.32 -36.93 -35.87
CA PRO A 73 -19.82 -37.61 -37.05
C PRO A 73 -20.67 -38.87 -37.26
N LEU A 74 -21.33 -38.95 -38.42
CA LEU A 74 -22.05 -40.14 -38.86
C LEU A 74 -21.11 -41.35 -38.70
N THR A 75 -21.53 -42.31 -37.89
CA THR A 75 -20.73 -43.51 -37.59
C THR A 75 -20.26 -44.22 -38.87
N PRO A 76 -19.08 -44.88 -38.87
CA PRO A 76 -18.56 -45.59 -40.05
C PRO A 76 -19.56 -46.58 -40.64
N ARG A 77 -20.40 -47.17 -39.77
CA ARG A 77 -21.47 -48.10 -40.13
C ARG A 77 -22.59 -47.42 -40.92
N THR A 78 -23.09 -46.27 -40.48
CA THR A 78 -24.23 -45.59 -41.13
C THR A 78 -23.89 -45.10 -42.54
N ILE A 79 -22.64 -44.69 -42.78
CA ILE A 79 -22.18 -44.28 -44.12
C ILE A 79 -21.92 -45.49 -45.02
N LEU A 80 -21.35 -46.58 -44.49
CA LEU A 80 -21.18 -47.82 -45.24
C LEU A 80 -22.54 -48.38 -45.67
N PHE A 81 -23.50 -48.43 -44.74
CA PHE A 81 -24.87 -48.86 -45.03
C PHE A 81 -25.57 -47.91 -46.00
N GLY A 82 -25.37 -46.59 -45.87
CA GLY A 82 -25.89 -45.57 -46.80
C GLY A 82 -25.32 -45.69 -48.22
N GLY A 83 -24.02 -45.93 -48.35
CA GLY A 83 -23.35 -46.15 -49.64
C GLY A 83 -23.78 -47.47 -50.29
N LEU A 84 -23.89 -48.54 -49.50
CA LEU A 84 -24.41 -49.84 -49.97
C LEU A 84 -25.89 -49.76 -50.37
N THR A 85 -26.71 -48.98 -49.67
CA THR A 85 -28.10 -48.77 -50.06
C THR A 85 -28.21 -47.95 -51.34
N LEU A 86 -27.42 -46.89 -51.50
CA LEU A 86 -27.36 -46.13 -52.76
C LEU A 86 -26.92 -46.98 -53.95
N LEU A 87 -25.89 -47.83 -53.77
CA LEU A 87 -25.44 -48.80 -54.78
C LEU A 87 -26.53 -49.85 -55.06
N GLY A 88 -27.15 -50.39 -54.02
CA GLY A 88 -28.24 -51.37 -54.15
C GLY A 88 -29.44 -50.81 -54.90
N VAL A 89 -29.83 -49.56 -54.62
CA VAL A 89 -30.91 -48.85 -55.34
C VAL A 89 -30.54 -48.63 -56.80
N GLY A 90 -29.30 -48.22 -57.10
CA GLY A 90 -28.81 -48.06 -58.48
C GLY A 90 -28.81 -49.37 -59.27
N ILE A 91 -28.34 -50.46 -58.66
CA ILE A 91 -28.34 -51.81 -59.26
C ILE A 91 -29.78 -52.28 -59.50
N THR A 92 -30.65 -52.11 -58.52
CA THR A 92 -32.05 -52.54 -58.63
C THR A 92 -32.79 -51.76 -59.71
N ALA A 93 -32.59 -50.44 -59.76
CA ALA A 93 -33.15 -49.59 -60.82
C ALA A 93 -32.64 -50.00 -62.20
N ALA A 94 -31.33 -50.27 -62.34
CA ALA A 94 -30.73 -50.75 -63.58
C ALA A 94 -31.31 -52.10 -64.03
N VAL A 95 -31.47 -53.06 -63.12
CA VAL A 95 -32.08 -54.37 -63.41
C VAL A 95 -33.54 -54.24 -63.79
N VAL A 96 -34.32 -53.41 -63.10
CA VAL A 96 -35.74 -53.16 -63.44
C VAL A 96 -35.88 -52.50 -64.82
N LEU A 97 -34.98 -51.58 -65.16
CA LEU A 97 -34.94 -50.94 -66.49
C LEU A 97 -34.60 -51.96 -67.58
N LEU A 98 -33.61 -52.81 -67.34
CA LEU A 98 -33.20 -53.87 -68.28
C LEU A 98 -34.27 -54.96 -68.43
N VAL A 99 -34.99 -55.34 -67.38
CA VAL A 99 -35.99 -56.42 -67.44
C VAL A 99 -37.30 -55.97 -68.09
N ASN A 100 -37.68 -54.70 -67.91
CA ASN A 100 -38.98 -54.20 -68.37
C ASN A 100 -38.92 -53.42 -69.68
N PHE A 101 -37.79 -52.78 -70.00
CA PHE A 101 -37.68 -51.90 -71.17
C PHE A 101 -36.68 -52.39 -72.22
N ALA A 102 -35.92 -53.47 -71.98
CA ALA A 102 -35.14 -54.10 -73.04
C ALA A 102 -36.06 -54.94 -73.94
N GLY A 103 -36.67 -54.30 -74.94
CA GLY A 103 -37.47 -54.96 -75.98
C GLY A 103 -36.67 -55.98 -76.80
N THR A 104 -37.34 -56.65 -77.74
CA THR A 104 -36.70 -57.60 -78.69
C THR A 104 -35.98 -56.90 -79.84
N ASP A 105 -36.14 -55.58 -80.00
CA ASP A 105 -35.50 -54.76 -81.03
C ASP A 105 -34.08 -54.33 -80.58
N PRO A 106 -33.02 -54.49 -81.40
CA PRO A 106 -31.64 -54.20 -80.98
C PRO A 106 -31.36 -52.77 -80.53
N ARG A 107 -32.14 -51.78 -80.98
CA ARG A 107 -31.93 -50.35 -80.63
C ARG A 107 -32.38 -50.01 -79.21
N ASP A 108 -33.56 -50.49 -78.79
CA ASP A 108 -34.10 -50.24 -77.46
C ASP A 108 -33.25 -50.90 -76.36
N ARG A 109 -32.67 -52.07 -76.66
CA ARG A 109 -31.70 -52.73 -75.76
C ARG A 109 -30.47 -51.86 -75.53
N LEU A 110 -29.98 -51.19 -76.56
CA LEU A 110 -28.77 -50.38 -76.46
C LEU A 110 -29.00 -49.13 -75.61
N ASP A 111 -30.14 -48.45 -75.77
CA ASP A 111 -30.47 -47.26 -74.98
C ASP A 111 -30.78 -47.59 -73.52
N ALA A 112 -31.43 -48.73 -73.25
CA ALA A 112 -31.65 -49.24 -71.90
C ALA A 112 -30.33 -49.62 -71.21
N ILE A 113 -29.40 -50.27 -71.93
CA ILE A 113 -28.06 -50.58 -71.41
C ILE A 113 -27.28 -49.29 -71.14
N ARG A 114 -27.37 -48.29 -72.02
CA ARG A 114 -26.64 -47.03 -71.88
C ARG A 114 -27.12 -46.22 -70.67
N THR A 115 -28.43 -46.14 -70.46
CA THR A 115 -29.02 -45.46 -69.29
C THR A 115 -28.80 -46.21 -67.98
N ALA A 116 -28.87 -47.55 -67.99
CA ALA A 116 -28.52 -48.37 -66.84
C ALA A 116 -27.03 -48.19 -66.45
N ALA A 117 -26.14 -48.14 -67.44
CA ALA A 117 -24.72 -47.90 -67.23
C ALA A 117 -24.44 -46.51 -66.65
N THR A 118 -25.09 -45.44 -67.13
CA THR A 118 -24.91 -44.08 -66.58
C THR A 118 -25.43 -43.95 -65.15
N LEU A 119 -26.52 -44.64 -64.80
CA LEU A 119 -27.05 -44.65 -63.43
C LEU A 119 -26.10 -45.35 -62.45
N LEU A 120 -25.52 -46.47 -62.86
CA LEU A 120 -24.51 -47.21 -62.09
C LEU A 120 -23.23 -46.40 -61.90
N VAL A 121 -22.75 -45.72 -62.95
CA VAL A 121 -21.58 -44.84 -62.88
C VAL A 121 -21.87 -43.61 -62.00
N GLY A 122 -23.06 -43.01 -62.10
CA GLY A 122 -23.46 -41.85 -61.29
C GLY A 122 -23.60 -42.17 -59.79
N THR A 123 -24.21 -43.30 -59.44
CA THR A 123 -24.35 -43.76 -58.05
C THR A 123 -23.01 -44.21 -57.46
N GLY A 124 -22.16 -44.88 -58.24
CA GLY A 124 -20.77 -45.18 -57.87
C GLY A 124 -19.92 -43.93 -57.64
N GLY A 125 -20.07 -42.90 -58.49
CA GLY A 125 -19.39 -41.61 -58.35
C GLY A 125 -19.81 -40.84 -57.10
N ALA A 126 -21.11 -40.83 -56.77
CA ALA A 126 -21.60 -40.20 -55.54
C ALA A 126 -21.09 -40.89 -54.27
N ALA A 127 -21.05 -42.23 -54.27
CA ALA A 127 -20.46 -43.00 -53.17
C ALA A 127 -18.94 -42.73 -53.03
N ALA A 128 -18.23 -42.59 -54.14
CA ALA A 128 -16.82 -42.24 -54.16
C ALA A 128 -16.56 -40.82 -53.62
N LEU A 129 -17.38 -39.83 -53.98
CA LEU A 129 -17.31 -38.47 -53.44
C LEU A 129 -17.62 -38.41 -51.94
N LEU A 130 -18.60 -39.17 -51.45
CA LEU A 130 -18.87 -39.30 -50.02
C LEU A 130 -17.70 -39.91 -49.26
N LEU A 131 -17.06 -40.94 -49.83
CA LEU A 131 -15.88 -41.57 -49.26
C LEU A 131 -14.66 -40.62 -49.26
N ALA A 132 -14.46 -39.86 -50.35
CA ALA A 132 -13.43 -38.84 -50.47
C ALA A 132 -13.64 -37.70 -49.46
N ALA A 133 -14.87 -37.20 -49.31
CA ALA A 133 -15.22 -36.16 -48.34
C ALA A 133 -15.01 -36.61 -46.90
N ARG A 134 -15.28 -37.89 -46.58
CA ARG A 134 -14.94 -38.46 -45.26
C ARG A 134 -13.44 -38.55 -45.05
N ARG A 135 -12.69 -39.02 -46.06
CA ARG A 135 -11.22 -39.08 -45.97
C ARG A 135 -10.63 -37.68 -45.75
N GLN A 136 -11.17 -36.67 -46.43
CA GLN A 136 -10.76 -35.28 -46.25
C GLN A 136 -11.10 -34.75 -44.86
N ARG A 137 -12.33 -34.92 -44.37
CA ARG A 137 -12.73 -34.48 -43.01
C ARG A 137 -11.97 -35.21 -41.90
N ALA A 138 -11.69 -36.51 -42.09
CA ALA A 138 -10.88 -37.27 -41.15
C ALA A 138 -9.45 -36.74 -41.10
N ALA A 139 -8.85 -36.44 -42.27
CA ALA A 139 -7.52 -35.84 -42.38
C ALA A 139 -7.47 -34.45 -41.72
N GLU A 140 -8.46 -33.59 -41.98
CA GLU A 140 -8.59 -32.26 -41.37
C GLU A 140 -8.69 -32.33 -39.84
N LEU A 141 -9.48 -33.27 -39.31
CA LEU A 141 -9.64 -33.44 -37.86
C LEU A 141 -8.36 -33.98 -37.19
N THR A 142 -7.66 -34.92 -37.83
CA THR A 142 -6.33 -35.34 -37.36
C THR A 142 -5.31 -34.22 -37.41
N LEU A 143 -5.33 -33.37 -38.44
CA LEU A 143 -4.44 -32.22 -38.53
C LEU A 143 -4.77 -31.17 -37.47
N ALA A 144 -6.05 -30.94 -37.15
CA ALA A 144 -6.46 -30.04 -36.08
C ALA A 144 -6.01 -30.54 -34.70
N VAL A 145 -6.18 -31.85 -34.42
CA VAL A 145 -5.68 -32.49 -33.19
C VAL A 145 -4.15 -32.44 -33.14
N GLN A 146 -3.46 -32.71 -34.26
CA GLN A 146 -2.00 -32.61 -34.34
C GLN A 146 -1.50 -31.19 -34.13
N ARG A 147 -2.19 -30.17 -34.68
CA ARG A 147 -1.83 -28.76 -34.47
C ARG A 147 -1.96 -28.38 -33.00
N LYS A 148 -3.08 -28.73 -32.36
CA LYS A 148 -3.27 -28.47 -30.93
C LYS A 148 -2.24 -29.22 -30.08
N ALA A 149 -2.01 -30.50 -30.36
CA ALA A 149 -0.98 -31.27 -29.67
C ALA A 149 0.42 -30.68 -29.88
N ALA A 150 0.75 -30.21 -31.10
CA ALA A 150 2.04 -29.59 -31.38
C ALA A 150 2.21 -28.24 -30.64
N THR A 151 1.16 -27.41 -30.55
CA THR A 151 1.21 -26.17 -29.78
C THR A 151 1.35 -26.44 -28.28
N ASP A 152 0.61 -27.43 -27.75
CA ASP A 152 0.68 -27.81 -26.34
C ASP A 152 2.07 -28.37 -26.01
N THR A 153 2.63 -29.22 -26.89
CA THR A 153 3.99 -29.75 -26.74
C THR A 153 5.06 -28.65 -26.82
N ALA A 154 4.85 -27.64 -27.68
CA ALA A 154 5.75 -26.50 -27.81
C ALA A 154 5.71 -25.60 -26.56
N HIS A 155 4.52 -25.35 -26.00
CA HIS A 155 4.38 -24.64 -24.73
C HIS A 155 5.03 -25.40 -23.57
N ASP A 156 4.81 -26.72 -23.49
CA ASP A 156 5.43 -27.58 -22.47
C ASP A 156 6.96 -27.59 -22.61
N ALA A 157 7.49 -27.68 -23.84
CA ALA A 157 8.92 -27.64 -24.09
C ALA A 157 9.53 -26.28 -23.74
N ALA A 158 8.83 -25.17 -24.03
CA ALA A 158 9.25 -23.83 -23.63
C ALA A 158 9.29 -23.68 -22.11
N ALA A 159 8.24 -24.12 -21.40
CA ALA A 159 8.16 -24.09 -19.95
C ALA A 159 9.29 -24.92 -19.29
N ARG A 160 9.56 -26.13 -19.81
CA ARG A 160 10.68 -26.96 -19.33
C ARG A 160 12.02 -26.29 -19.56
N ARG A 161 12.26 -25.73 -20.75
CA ARG A 161 13.51 -25.03 -21.08
C ARG A 161 13.75 -23.82 -20.15
N ILE A 162 12.72 -23.02 -19.86
CA ILE A 162 12.82 -21.89 -18.93
C ILE A 162 13.18 -22.40 -17.53
N THR A 163 12.50 -23.47 -17.07
CA THR A 163 12.77 -24.09 -15.77
C THR A 163 14.20 -24.63 -15.68
N GLU A 164 14.71 -25.29 -16.73
CA GLU A 164 16.09 -25.77 -16.80
C GLU A 164 17.12 -24.63 -16.76
N LEU A 165 16.89 -23.55 -17.51
CA LEU A 165 17.76 -22.36 -17.50
C LEU A 165 17.79 -21.71 -16.12
N TYR A 166 16.62 -21.60 -15.48
CA TYR A 166 16.47 -21.10 -14.12
C TYR A 166 17.22 -21.99 -13.11
N LEU A 167 16.98 -23.31 -13.11
CA LEU A 167 17.64 -24.25 -12.20
C LEU A 167 19.16 -24.21 -12.34
N LYS A 168 19.65 -24.16 -13.58
CA LYS A 168 21.10 -24.04 -13.86
C LYS A 168 21.68 -22.73 -13.34
N ALA A 169 20.95 -21.62 -13.45
CA ALA A 169 21.40 -20.33 -12.96
C ALA A 169 21.43 -20.28 -11.42
N VAL A 170 20.44 -20.89 -10.75
CA VAL A 170 20.40 -21.05 -9.29
C VAL A 170 21.55 -21.94 -8.80
N GLU A 171 21.82 -23.05 -9.48
CA GLU A 171 22.96 -23.93 -9.17
C GLU A 171 24.30 -23.17 -9.27
N GLN A 172 24.47 -22.35 -10.32
CA GLN A 172 25.65 -21.50 -10.48
C GLN A 172 25.79 -20.44 -9.37
N LEU A 173 24.68 -19.88 -8.89
CA LEU A 173 24.66 -18.93 -7.78
C LEU A 173 25.11 -19.57 -6.45
N GLY A 174 24.92 -20.88 -6.28
CA GLY A 174 25.40 -21.65 -5.13
C GLY A 174 26.89 -22.04 -5.18
N SER A 175 27.63 -21.66 -6.23
CA SER A 175 29.03 -22.04 -6.38
C SER A 175 29.97 -21.32 -5.41
N ASP A 176 31.01 -22.00 -4.93
CA ASP A 176 32.09 -21.38 -4.13
C ASP A 176 32.90 -20.34 -4.93
N LYS A 177 32.88 -20.41 -6.26
CA LYS A 177 33.64 -19.51 -7.15
C LYS A 177 32.81 -18.29 -7.52
N ALA A 178 33.28 -17.09 -7.15
CA ALA A 178 32.58 -15.84 -7.43
C ALA A 178 32.27 -15.63 -8.92
N ALA A 179 33.21 -15.95 -9.82
CA ALA A 179 32.98 -15.84 -11.27
C ALA A 179 31.81 -16.71 -11.78
N VAL A 180 31.59 -17.88 -11.16
CA VAL A 180 30.45 -18.75 -11.50
C VAL A 180 29.15 -18.15 -10.96
N ARG A 181 29.17 -17.58 -9.75
CA ARG A 181 28.02 -16.87 -9.17
C ARG A 181 27.61 -15.64 -9.99
N HIS A 182 28.57 -14.85 -10.48
CA HIS A 182 28.31 -13.76 -11.44
C HIS A 182 27.64 -14.28 -12.71
N GLY A 183 28.13 -15.38 -13.27
CA GLY A 183 27.49 -16.05 -14.41
C GLY A 183 26.04 -16.46 -14.14
N GLY A 184 25.78 -17.01 -12.94
CA GLY A 184 24.43 -17.35 -12.47
C GLY A 184 23.52 -16.14 -12.36
N LEU A 185 23.99 -15.03 -11.79
CA LEU A 185 23.22 -13.78 -11.70
C LEU A 185 22.82 -13.22 -13.08
N TYR A 186 23.76 -13.17 -14.03
CA TYR A 186 23.46 -12.72 -15.39
C TYR A 186 22.55 -13.68 -16.17
N ALA A 187 22.61 -14.99 -15.86
CA ALA A 187 21.68 -15.96 -16.41
C ALA A 187 20.27 -15.76 -15.86
N LEU A 188 20.13 -15.52 -14.54
CA LEU A 188 18.85 -15.16 -13.91
C LEU A 188 18.27 -13.86 -14.48
N GLU A 189 19.09 -12.82 -14.63
CA GLU A 189 18.71 -11.55 -15.25
C GLU A 189 18.12 -11.77 -16.65
N ARG A 190 18.79 -12.58 -17.48
CA ARG A 190 18.31 -12.91 -18.83
C ARG A 190 16.99 -13.68 -18.80
N VAL A 191 16.85 -14.65 -17.89
CA VAL A 191 15.60 -15.41 -17.71
C VAL A 191 14.44 -14.46 -17.37
N ALA A 192 14.65 -13.52 -16.44
CA ALA A 192 13.64 -12.52 -16.08
C ALA A 192 13.33 -11.51 -17.20
N GLN A 193 14.35 -11.14 -17.99
CA GLN A 193 14.17 -10.22 -19.13
C GLN A 193 13.29 -10.85 -20.21
N ASP A 194 13.53 -12.12 -20.54
CA ASP A 194 12.83 -12.84 -21.60
C ASP A 194 11.45 -13.39 -21.13
N ASN A 195 11.23 -13.51 -19.82
CA ASN A 195 10.03 -14.14 -19.25
C ASN A 195 9.42 -13.28 -18.12
N PRO A 196 8.49 -12.36 -18.46
CA PRO A 196 7.86 -11.47 -17.47
C PRO A 196 7.24 -12.17 -16.26
N ASP A 197 6.58 -13.31 -16.48
CA ASP A 197 5.93 -14.10 -15.42
C ASP A 197 6.92 -14.65 -14.37
N GLN A 198 8.21 -14.70 -14.69
CA GLN A 198 9.26 -15.20 -13.80
C GLN A 198 10.02 -14.09 -13.05
N ARG A 199 9.72 -12.82 -13.32
CA ARG A 199 10.46 -11.68 -12.74
C ARG A 199 10.41 -11.68 -11.22
N GLN A 200 9.24 -11.86 -10.62
CA GLN A 200 9.11 -11.93 -9.16
C GLN A 200 9.89 -13.13 -8.59
N THR A 201 9.84 -14.29 -9.25
CA THR A 201 10.61 -15.48 -8.85
C THR A 201 12.11 -15.19 -8.85
N VAL A 202 12.61 -14.55 -9.90
CA VAL A 202 14.03 -14.17 -10.01
C VAL A 202 14.41 -13.13 -8.96
N ILE A 203 13.58 -12.11 -8.72
CA ILE A 203 13.77 -11.13 -7.65
C ILE A 203 13.88 -11.85 -6.29
N ASN A 204 12.98 -12.80 -6.01
CA ASN A 204 12.98 -13.57 -4.77
C ASN A 204 14.27 -14.38 -4.58
N VAL A 205 14.82 -14.98 -5.65
CA VAL A 205 16.10 -15.70 -5.60
C VAL A 205 17.27 -14.75 -5.31
N ILE A 206 17.34 -13.61 -6.00
CA ILE A 206 18.39 -12.62 -5.78
C ILE A 206 18.31 -12.07 -4.35
N CYS A 207 17.11 -11.79 -3.87
CA CYS A 207 16.85 -11.39 -2.49
C CYS A 207 17.26 -12.47 -1.49
N ALA A 208 16.90 -13.73 -1.72
CA ALA A 208 17.33 -14.87 -0.89
C ALA A 208 18.86 -14.98 -0.81
N TYR A 209 19.56 -14.76 -1.92
CA TYR A 209 21.03 -14.70 -1.93
C TYR A 209 21.55 -13.53 -1.08
N LEU A 210 21.00 -12.32 -1.21
CA LEU A 210 21.40 -11.15 -0.42
C LEU A 210 21.13 -11.28 1.09
N ARG A 211 20.12 -12.06 1.47
CA ARG A 211 19.81 -12.39 2.88
C ARG A 211 20.79 -13.37 3.52
N SER A 212 21.64 -14.04 2.73
CA SER A 212 22.65 -14.93 3.32
C SER A 212 23.66 -14.14 4.18
N PRO A 213 24.15 -14.69 5.30
CA PRO A 213 25.00 -13.95 6.24
C PRO A 213 26.25 -13.38 5.59
N TYR A 214 26.56 -12.11 5.87
CA TYR A 214 27.76 -11.45 5.37
C TYR A 214 28.19 -10.33 6.29
N THR A 215 29.47 -10.32 6.63
CA THR A 215 30.08 -9.24 7.40
C THR A 215 31.00 -8.43 6.48
N PRO A 216 30.69 -7.16 6.20
CA PRO A 216 31.54 -6.34 5.35
C PRO A 216 32.91 -6.17 6.01
N PRO A 217 34.00 -6.11 5.22
CA PRO A 217 35.31 -5.78 5.77
C PRO A 217 35.23 -4.38 6.40
N SER A 218 35.80 -4.22 7.59
CA SER A 218 35.81 -2.93 8.29
C SER A 218 36.43 -1.88 7.37
N GLU A 219 35.64 -0.88 6.96
CA GLU A 219 36.18 0.32 6.36
C GLU A 219 37.03 1.00 7.43
N GLN A 220 38.35 0.78 7.41
CA GLN A 220 39.25 1.67 8.10
C GLN A 220 38.98 3.05 7.49
N PRO A 221 38.58 4.06 8.28
CA PRO A 221 38.56 5.41 7.79
C PRO A 221 39.95 5.65 7.23
N ALA A 222 40.06 5.93 5.92
CA ALA A 222 41.32 6.34 5.35
C ALA A 222 41.80 7.49 6.25
N ALA A 223 42.83 7.21 7.05
CA ALA A 223 43.41 8.18 7.93
C ALA A 223 43.91 9.28 7.00
N ARG A 224 43.07 10.31 6.85
CA ARG A 224 43.42 11.54 6.18
C ARG A 224 44.69 11.96 6.87
N ARG A 225 45.77 12.07 6.10
CA ARG A 225 47.06 12.59 6.52
C ARG A 225 46.85 14.04 6.96
N THR A 226 46.31 14.23 8.15
CA THR A 226 46.32 15.48 8.89
C THR A 226 47.17 15.19 10.11
N GLY A 227 48.42 15.62 10.04
CA GLY A 227 49.39 15.48 11.12
C GLY A 227 48.95 16.28 12.35
N LEU A 228 48.12 15.67 13.19
CA LEU A 228 47.78 16.17 14.53
C LEU A 228 48.00 15.04 15.56
N PRO A 229 48.61 15.32 16.73
CA PRO A 229 49.07 14.28 17.65
C PRO A 229 47.94 13.55 18.38
N ALA A 230 48.19 12.27 18.68
CA ALA A 230 47.30 11.29 19.30
C ALA A 230 46.96 11.53 20.79
N ALA A 231 46.82 12.78 21.24
CA ALA A 231 46.63 13.11 22.66
C ALA A 231 45.18 13.42 23.09
N ALA A 232 44.20 13.39 22.19
CA ALA A 232 42.82 13.80 22.48
C ALA A 232 41.77 12.67 22.35
N ARG A 233 42.07 11.46 22.84
CA ARG A 233 41.09 10.38 22.96
C ARG A 233 41.06 9.83 24.38
N ARG A 234 40.50 10.61 25.31
CA ARG A 234 39.93 10.11 26.56
C ARG A 234 38.47 10.53 26.60
N GLY A 235 37.56 9.57 26.50
CA GLY A 235 36.13 9.79 26.60
C GLY A 235 35.35 8.91 25.63
N THR A 236 35.24 7.62 25.95
CA THR A 236 34.11 6.72 25.63
C THR A 236 34.48 5.30 26.08
N ALA A 237 34.56 5.11 27.40
CA ALA A 237 34.81 3.80 28.02
C ALA A 237 33.51 3.12 28.49
N ILE A 238 32.33 3.53 28.01
CA ILE A 238 31.04 3.03 28.52
C ILE A 238 30.34 2.06 27.54
N HIS A 239 30.66 2.04 26.24
CA HIS A 239 30.08 1.06 25.30
C HIS A 239 30.87 -0.25 25.12
N ARG A 240 32.07 -0.37 25.72
CA ARG A 240 32.88 -1.61 25.61
C ARG A 240 32.57 -2.68 26.65
N ALA A 241 31.77 -2.38 27.67
CA ALA A 241 31.44 -3.32 28.74
C ALA A 241 30.20 -4.19 28.46
N ALA A 242 29.37 -3.85 27.47
CA ALA A 242 28.14 -4.60 27.14
C ALA A 242 28.37 -5.84 26.25
N ALA A 243 29.56 -6.00 25.66
CA ALA A 243 29.91 -7.15 24.81
C ALA A 243 30.63 -8.29 25.55
N ALA A 244 30.89 -8.16 26.85
CA ALA A 244 31.76 -9.08 27.59
C ALA A 244 31.03 -10.16 28.41
N HIS A 245 29.71 -10.35 28.26
CA HIS A 245 28.95 -11.28 29.11
C HIS A 245 28.25 -12.44 28.37
N ARG A 246 28.80 -12.90 27.25
CA ARG A 246 28.34 -14.16 26.63
C ARG A 246 29.46 -14.92 25.95
N THR A 247 30.43 -15.39 26.74
CA THR A 247 31.42 -16.38 26.29
C THR A 247 30.81 -17.78 26.36
N HIS A 248 30.00 -18.13 25.36
CA HIS A 248 29.82 -19.54 25.01
C HIS A 248 31.02 -19.94 24.15
N LEU A 249 31.80 -20.92 24.62
CA LEU A 249 32.93 -21.52 23.90
C LEU A 249 32.41 -22.30 22.69
N THR A 250 32.12 -21.61 21.59
CA THR A 250 32.02 -22.21 20.26
C THR A 250 33.39 -22.21 19.61
N ALA A 251 33.78 -23.35 19.03
CA ALA A 251 35.02 -23.48 18.25
C ALA A 251 35.14 -22.34 17.22
N PRO A 252 36.36 -21.86 16.90
CA PRO A 252 36.53 -20.77 15.95
C PRO A 252 35.98 -21.22 14.59
N VAL A 253 34.89 -20.62 14.14
CA VAL A 253 34.46 -20.70 12.74
C VAL A 253 35.65 -20.19 11.91
N PRO A 254 36.11 -20.91 10.87
CA PRO A 254 37.20 -20.44 10.04
C PRO A 254 36.81 -19.07 9.48
N THR A 255 37.56 -18.03 9.88
CA THR A 255 37.35 -16.68 9.36
C THR A 255 37.66 -16.71 7.86
N PRO A 256 36.71 -16.30 6.99
CA PRO A 256 36.96 -16.29 5.55
C PRO A 256 38.15 -15.40 5.23
N SER A 257 38.93 -15.79 4.23
CA SER A 257 40.08 -15.00 3.77
C SER A 257 39.59 -13.62 3.28
N SER A 258 40.44 -12.59 3.40
CA SER A 258 40.12 -11.24 2.93
C SER A 258 39.73 -11.19 1.45
N GLU A 259 40.28 -12.10 0.65
CA GLU A 259 39.95 -12.25 -0.76
C GLU A 259 38.54 -12.84 -0.97
N GLN A 260 38.16 -13.88 -0.23
CA GLN A 260 36.79 -14.43 -0.29
C GLN A 260 35.75 -13.38 0.10
N VAL A 261 36.02 -12.57 1.13
CA VAL A 261 35.14 -11.47 1.54
C VAL A 261 35.01 -10.42 0.44
N ARG A 262 36.12 -10.01 -0.21
CA ARG A 262 36.08 -9.11 -1.37
C ARG A 262 35.30 -9.69 -2.54
N GLN A 263 35.53 -10.96 -2.87
CA GLN A 263 34.83 -11.62 -3.96
C GLN A 263 33.32 -11.71 -3.70
N GLU A 264 32.92 -12.05 -2.47
CA GLU A 264 31.52 -12.06 -2.06
C GLU A 264 30.89 -10.67 -2.12
N ARG A 265 31.63 -9.63 -1.71
CA ARG A 265 31.22 -8.23 -1.85
C ARG A 265 30.86 -7.90 -3.30
N GLU A 266 31.71 -8.26 -4.26
CA GLU A 266 31.49 -7.96 -5.68
C GLU A 266 30.28 -8.70 -6.26
N VAL A 267 30.01 -9.94 -5.85
CA VAL A 267 28.80 -10.68 -6.25
C VAL A 267 27.54 -10.02 -5.68
N ARG A 268 27.56 -9.61 -4.41
CA ARG A 268 26.43 -8.89 -3.77
C ARG A 268 26.14 -7.54 -4.40
N LEU A 269 27.18 -6.77 -4.72
CA LEU A 269 27.03 -5.51 -5.46
C LEU A 269 26.40 -5.74 -6.83
N THR A 270 26.74 -6.84 -7.51
CA THR A 270 26.12 -7.22 -8.78
C THR A 270 24.64 -7.57 -8.59
N ALA A 271 24.30 -8.38 -7.59
CA ALA A 271 22.93 -8.72 -7.23
C ALA A 271 22.08 -7.47 -6.93
N GLN A 272 22.58 -6.57 -6.07
CA GLN A 272 21.92 -5.28 -5.78
C GLN A 272 21.71 -4.45 -7.05
N ARG A 273 22.74 -4.38 -7.92
CA ARG A 273 22.67 -3.60 -9.16
C ARG A 273 21.63 -4.14 -10.13
N ILE A 274 21.47 -5.45 -10.24
CA ILE A 274 20.43 -6.06 -11.09
C ILE A 274 19.06 -5.61 -10.58
N LEU A 275 18.78 -5.78 -9.28
CA LEU A 275 17.50 -5.35 -8.69
C LEU A 275 17.23 -3.86 -8.94
N THR A 276 18.19 -2.99 -8.65
CA THR A 276 17.98 -1.54 -8.76
C THR A 276 17.96 -1.04 -10.20
N THR A 277 18.61 -1.74 -11.14
CA THR A 277 18.55 -1.37 -12.57
C THR A 277 17.18 -1.65 -13.16
N HIS A 278 16.56 -2.77 -12.79
CA HIS A 278 15.31 -3.21 -13.42
C HIS A 278 14.05 -2.67 -12.74
N LEU A 279 14.13 -2.21 -11.49
CA LEU A 279 13.00 -1.65 -10.74
C LEU A 279 12.99 -0.11 -10.74
N ARG A 280 13.98 0.53 -11.39
CA ARG A 280 14.05 1.99 -11.50
C ARG A 280 13.22 2.48 -12.68
N THR A 281 12.31 3.41 -12.42
CA THR A 281 11.53 4.08 -13.45
C THR A 281 12.36 5.20 -14.08
N ASP A 282 12.34 5.30 -15.42
CA ASP A 282 12.98 6.41 -16.14
C ASP A 282 11.97 7.58 -16.23
N PRO A 283 12.32 8.82 -15.82
CA PRO A 283 11.44 9.99 -15.88
C PRO A 283 10.84 10.29 -17.27
N GLY A 284 11.41 9.72 -18.35
CA GLY A 284 10.91 9.86 -19.71
C GLY A 284 9.96 8.76 -20.21
N MET A 285 9.60 7.75 -19.40
CA MET A 285 8.72 6.67 -19.83
C MET A 285 7.25 7.13 -19.91
N THR A 286 6.69 7.10 -21.12
CA THR A 286 5.24 7.20 -21.34
C THR A 286 4.60 5.82 -21.31
N THR A 287 3.29 5.76 -21.01
CA THR A 287 2.50 4.53 -20.78
C THR A 287 2.44 3.55 -21.96
N HIS A 288 3.08 3.86 -23.09
CA HIS A 288 3.18 2.99 -24.26
C HIS A 288 4.58 3.03 -24.90
N GLN A 289 5.60 2.33 -24.35
CA GLN A 289 6.82 2.00 -25.11
C GLN A 289 7.74 0.94 -24.46
N PRO A 290 8.75 0.44 -25.19
CA PRO A 290 8.80 -0.82 -25.94
C PRO A 290 9.29 -2.04 -25.12
N THR A 291 9.16 -3.24 -25.70
CA THR A 291 9.66 -4.55 -25.20
C THR A 291 11.17 -4.62 -24.96
N THR A 292 11.93 -3.58 -25.32
CA THR A 292 13.39 -3.43 -25.09
C THR A 292 13.73 -2.67 -23.82
N SER A 293 12.74 -2.30 -23.00
CA SER A 293 12.97 -1.62 -21.74
C SER A 293 13.77 -2.48 -20.75
N ARG A 294 14.81 -1.91 -20.14
CA ARG A 294 15.48 -2.49 -18.96
C ARG A 294 14.57 -2.49 -17.73
N TYR A 295 13.52 -1.69 -17.73
CA TYR A 295 12.57 -1.63 -16.62
C TYR A 295 11.59 -2.81 -16.68
N TRP A 296 11.39 -3.47 -15.56
CA TRP A 296 10.52 -4.65 -15.45
C TRP A 296 9.05 -4.30 -15.19
N GLY A 297 8.73 -3.04 -14.94
CA GLY A 297 7.37 -2.60 -14.58
C GLY A 297 7.19 -2.37 -13.08
N GLU A 298 5.98 -2.00 -12.70
CA GLU A 298 5.57 -1.80 -11.31
C GLU A 298 5.01 -3.11 -10.73
N GLY A 299 4.78 -3.14 -9.42
CA GLY A 299 4.03 -4.23 -8.80
C GLY A 299 4.88 -5.33 -8.14
N TYR A 300 6.20 -5.22 -8.17
CA TYR A 300 7.10 -6.24 -7.59
C TYR A 300 7.38 -6.00 -6.11
N ASP A 301 7.64 -7.10 -5.40
CA ASP A 301 7.99 -7.11 -3.98
C ASP A 301 9.47 -7.39 -3.76
N LEU A 302 10.03 -6.72 -2.76
CA LEU A 302 11.40 -6.94 -2.30
C LEU A 302 11.39 -7.47 -0.87
N ASP A 303 11.97 -8.63 -0.63
CA ASP A 303 12.22 -9.17 0.72
C ASP A 303 13.73 -9.27 0.99
N LEU A 304 14.27 -8.22 1.59
CA LEU A 304 15.67 -8.10 2.00
C LEU A 304 15.80 -8.17 3.53
N THR A 305 14.89 -8.90 4.20
CA THR A 305 14.90 -9.12 5.66
C THR A 305 16.25 -9.65 6.13
N GLY A 306 16.87 -8.96 7.09
CA GLY A 306 18.16 -9.34 7.67
C GLY A 306 19.36 -9.23 6.71
N ALA A 307 19.18 -8.70 5.49
CA ALA A 307 20.25 -8.57 4.52
C ALA A 307 21.28 -7.51 4.95
N THR A 308 22.54 -7.71 4.57
CA THR A 308 23.56 -6.66 4.65
C THR A 308 23.78 -6.06 3.26
N LEU A 309 23.34 -4.82 3.09
CA LEU A 309 23.34 -4.09 1.82
C LEU A 309 24.45 -3.03 1.84
N ILE A 310 25.19 -2.92 0.75
CA ILE A 310 26.41 -2.09 0.68
C ILE A 310 26.20 -1.01 -0.36
N ASN A 311 26.30 0.27 0.03
CA ASN A 311 26.09 1.40 -0.87
C ASN A 311 24.82 1.23 -1.74
N PHE A 312 23.68 1.00 -1.09
CA PHE A 312 22.45 0.60 -1.76
C PHE A 312 21.78 1.78 -2.47
N HIS A 313 21.64 1.69 -3.79
CA HIS A 313 21.11 2.77 -4.63
C HIS A 313 19.72 2.42 -5.14
N ALA A 314 18.69 2.86 -4.42
CA ALA A 314 17.27 2.72 -4.72
C ALA A 314 16.60 4.03 -5.20
N THR A 315 17.38 5.01 -5.65
CA THR A 315 16.84 6.26 -6.20
C THR A 315 15.89 6.00 -7.38
N GLY A 316 14.66 6.52 -7.28
CA GLY A 316 13.65 6.42 -8.33
C GLY A 316 13.09 5.00 -8.58
N LEU A 317 13.23 4.10 -7.60
CA LEU A 317 12.61 2.77 -7.69
C LEU A 317 11.10 2.86 -7.51
N THR A 318 10.36 2.00 -8.23
CA THR A 318 8.94 1.75 -7.98
C THR A 318 8.77 0.30 -7.55
N VAL A 319 8.21 0.10 -6.36
CA VAL A 319 8.04 -1.21 -5.74
C VAL A 319 6.71 -1.26 -5.04
N ARG A 320 6.08 -2.44 -5.05
CA ARG A 320 4.79 -2.65 -4.40
C ARG A 320 4.98 -2.77 -2.90
N GLN A 321 5.65 -3.82 -2.44
CA GLN A 321 6.05 -3.94 -1.04
C GLN A 321 7.56 -4.10 -0.92
N ALA A 322 8.14 -3.52 0.12
CA ALA A 322 9.56 -3.67 0.40
C ALA A 322 9.79 -3.96 1.88
N THR A 323 10.38 -5.11 2.17
CA THR A 323 10.72 -5.56 3.52
C THR A 323 12.23 -5.53 3.68
N PHE A 324 12.70 -4.68 4.58
CA PHE A 324 14.08 -4.54 5.01
C PHE A 324 14.24 -4.86 6.50
N THR A 325 13.24 -5.45 7.16
CA THR A 325 13.25 -5.71 8.61
C THR A 325 14.57 -6.32 9.07
N SER A 326 15.18 -5.74 10.09
CA SER A 326 16.50 -6.12 10.65
C SER A 326 17.67 -6.12 9.64
N ALA A 327 17.53 -5.48 8.49
CA ALA A 327 18.62 -5.31 7.53
C ALA A 327 19.66 -4.29 8.03
N THR A 328 20.88 -4.40 7.49
CA THR A 328 21.95 -3.44 7.73
C THR A 328 22.36 -2.77 6.41
N PHE A 329 22.27 -1.45 6.36
CA PHE A 329 22.80 -0.64 5.26
C PHE A 329 24.19 -0.12 5.64
N SER A 330 25.21 -0.70 5.02
CA SER A 330 26.60 -0.30 5.16
C SER A 330 26.96 0.75 4.12
N GLY A 331 27.40 1.92 4.57
CA GLY A 331 27.75 3.04 3.71
C GLY A 331 26.52 3.89 3.34
N VAL A 332 26.47 4.39 2.10
CA VAL A 332 25.42 5.30 1.65
C VAL A 332 24.18 4.51 1.22
N ALA A 333 23.00 4.88 1.71
CA ALA A 333 21.72 4.32 1.25
C ALA A 333 20.88 5.42 0.61
N LEU A 334 20.60 5.30 -0.69
CA LEU A 334 19.89 6.30 -1.48
C LEU A 334 18.50 5.77 -1.85
N PHE A 335 17.46 6.37 -1.30
CA PHE A 335 16.04 6.12 -1.61
C PHE A 335 15.35 7.38 -2.14
N ASP A 336 16.11 8.36 -2.64
CA ASP A 336 15.54 9.59 -3.17
C ASP A 336 14.53 9.29 -4.30
N GLY A 337 13.32 9.84 -4.20
CA GLY A 337 12.25 9.64 -5.18
C GLY A 337 11.77 8.20 -5.34
N VAL A 338 12.06 7.30 -4.39
CA VAL A 338 11.47 5.94 -4.41
C VAL A 338 9.96 6.04 -4.19
N ALA A 339 9.19 5.16 -4.84
CA ALA A 339 7.75 5.03 -4.61
C ALA A 339 7.42 3.60 -4.16
N PHE A 340 6.93 3.49 -2.92
CA PHE A 340 6.34 2.27 -2.37
C PHE A 340 4.82 2.36 -2.48
N SER A 341 4.21 1.59 -3.38
CA SER A 341 2.74 1.65 -3.57
C SER A 341 1.96 0.87 -2.51
N GLY A 342 2.63 -0.02 -1.78
CA GLY A 342 2.16 -0.70 -0.57
C GLY A 342 3.11 -0.46 0.60
N ASP A 343 3.24 -1.46 1.48
CA ASP A 343 4.00 -1.32 2.72
C ASP A 343 5.52 -1.31 2.52
N ALA A 344 6.19 -0.47 3.29
CA ALA A 344 7.64 -0.36 3.35
C ALA A 344 8.10 -0.59 4.79
N LEU A 345 8.71 -1.75 5.04
CA LEU A 345 9.06 -2.22 6.38
C LEU A 345 10.57 -2.08 6.62
N PHE A 346 10.97 -1.10 7.42
CA PHE A 346 12.33 -0.80 7.87
C PHE A 346 12.52 -1.06 9.38
N ASP A 347 11.68 -1.92 9.97
CA ASP A 347 11.72 -2.22 11.41
C ASP A 347 13.08 -2.80 11.83
N GLY A 348 13.68 -2.24 12.87
CA GLY A 348 14.98 -2.65 13.40
C GLY A 348 16.14 -2.51 12.42
N VAL A 349 16.01 -1.69 11.36
CA VAL A 349 17.08 -1.48 10.38
C VAL A 349 18.22 -0.65 10.97
N ALA A 350 19.46 -0.99 10.61
CA ALA A 350 20.63 -0.18 10.94
C ALA A 350 21.21 0.50 9.69
N PHE A 351 21.21 1.84 9.66
CA PHE A 351 21.92 2.66 8.68
C PHE A 351 23.25 3.12 9.28
N SER A 352 24.35 2.52 8.85
CA SER A 352 25.68 2.83 9.40
C SER A 352 26.29 4.12 8.81
N GLY A 353 25.74 4.59 7.69
CA GLY A 353 26.18 5.80 6.98
C GLY A 353 25.01 6.71 6.67
N VAL A 354 25.17 7.52 5.62
CA VAL A 354 24.15 8.49 5.19
C VAL A 354 22.96 7.77 4.57
N ALA A 355 21.74 8.13 5.00
CA ALA A 355 20.50 7.61 4.45
C ALA A 355 19.65 8.74 3.87
N HIS A 356 19.33 8.65 2.59
CA HIS A 356 18.51 9.64 1.87
C HIS A 356 17.18 9.03 1.45
N PHE A 357 16.09 9.74 1.72
CA PHE A 357 14.71 9.44 1.37
C PHE A 357 14.03 10.70 0.80
N GLY A 358 14.80 11.62 0.21
CA GLY A 358 14.28 12.89 -0.27
C GLY A 358 13.25 12.67 -1.37
N GLY A 359 12.05 13.25 -1.23
CA GLY A 359 10.96 13.05 -2.18
C GLY A 359 10.45 11.61 -2.29
N ALA A 360 10.80 10.72 -1.35
CA ALA A 360 10.26 9.36 -1.32
C ALA A 360 8.74 9.37 -1.05
N THR A 361 8.01 8.45 -1.65
CA THR A 361 6.57 8.28 -1.48
C THR A 361 6.26 6.94 -0.86
N PHE A 362 5.53 6.97 0.26
CA PHE A 362 5.04 5.80 0.99
C PHE A 362 3.52 5.79 0.96
N SER A 363 2.93 4.99 0.07
CA SER A 363 1.48 4.92 -0.10
C SER A 363 0.82 4.00 0.94
N GLY A 364 1.48 2.91 1.33
CA GLY A 364 1.05 2.01 2.41
C GLY A 364 1.65 2.36 3.77
N VAL A 365 1.72 1.37 4.66
CA VAL A 365 2.34 1.55 5.99
C VAL A 365 3.85 1.68 5.83
N ALA A 366 4.43 2.70 6.48
CA ALA A 366 5.87 2.91 6.53
C ALA A 366 6.38 2.64 7.95
N LEU A 367 6.94 1.44 8.17
CA LEU A 367 7.37 0.98 9.49
C LEU A 367 8.88 1.21 9.66
N PHE A 368 9.25 2.24 10.40
CA PHE A 368 10.61 2.59 10.82
C PHE A 368 10.84 2.33 12.33
N GLY A 369 10.06 1.44 12.93
CA GLY A 369 10.17 1.10 14.35
C GLY A 369 11.57 0.62 14.72
N GLY A 370 12.15 1.15 15.80
CA GLY A 370 13.47 0.74 16.29
C GLY A 370 14.63 0.93 15.30
N VAL A 371 14.46 1.70 14.22
CA VAL A 371 15.52 1.98 13.24
C VAL A 371 16.66 2.77 13.89
N ALA A 372 17.90 2.48 13.50
CA ALA A 372 19.08 3.18 13.98
C ALA A 372 19.80 3.88 12.83
N PHE A 373 19.75 5.22 12.82
CA PHE A 373 20.51 6.07 11.91
C PHE A 373 21.79 6.55 12.61
N SER A 374 22.92 5.94 12.26
CA SER A 374 24.24 6.32 12.80
C SER A 374 24.88 7.48 12.06
N GLY A 375 24.46 7.74 10.81
CA GLY A 375 24.84 8.90 10.01
C GLY A 375 23.63 9.77 9.67
N VAL A 376 23.88 10.83 8.90
CA VAL A 376 22.85 11.80 8.49
C VAL A 376 21.66 11.12 7.81
N ALA A 377 20.45 11.45 8.27
CA ALA A 377 19.19 10.98 7.70
C ALA A 377 18.41 12.13 7.06
N ARG A 378 18.04 12.00 5.78
CA ARG A 378 17.31 13.04 5.03
C ARG A 378 16.00 12.50 4.50
N PHE A 379 14.89 13.07 4.93
CA PHE A 379 13.54 12.77 4.45
C PHE A 379 12.90 13.95 3.70
N GLY A 380 13.65 15.04 3.45
CA GLY A 380 13.08 16.29 2.95
C GLY A 380 12.17 16.11 1.72
N GLY A 381 10.96 16.67 1.79
CA GLY A 381 9.95 16.55 0.73
C GLY A 381 9.33 15.16 0.54
N ALA A 382 9.62 14.18 1.41
CA ALA A 382 8.96 12.87 1.37
C ALA A 382 7.46 12.99 1.70
N THR A 383 6.68 12.03 1.21
CA THR A 383 5.24 11.95 1.44
C THR A 383 4.87 10.58 2.02
N PHE A 384 4.19 10.59 3.16
CA PHE A 384 3.63 9.42 3.83
C PHE A 384 2.12 9.50 3.74
N SER A 385 1.53 8.77 2.78
CA SER A 385 0.07 8.73 2.61
C SER A 385 -0.60 7.77 3.59
N GLY A 386 0.07 6.65 3.90
CA GLY A 386 -0.35 5.74 4.97
C GLY A 386 0.25 6.13 6.33
N VAL A 387 0.04 5.25 7.32
CA VAL A 387 0.59 5.43 8.67
C VAL A 387 2.12 5.33 8.64
N ALA A 388 2.79 6.27 9.29
CA ALA A 388 4.24 6.26 9.45
C ALA A 388 4.62 6.00 10.91
N LEU A 389 5.41 4.95 11.15
CA LEU A 389 5.74 4.45 12.49
C LEU A 389 7.24 4.53 12.74
N PHE A 390 7.72 5.51 13.50
CA PHE A 390 9.11 5.73 13.90
C PHE A 390 9.35 5.43 15.39
N ASP A 391 8.48 4.65 16.01
CA ASP A 391 8.54 4.38 17.46
C ASP A 391 9.88 3.75 17.86
N GLY A 392 10.50 4.30 18.90
CA GLY A 392 11.80 3.86 19.39
C GLY A 392 12.96 4.04 18.40
N ALA A 393 12.77 4.78 17.30
CA ALA A 393 13.85 5.09 16.36
C ALA A 393 14.96 5.92 17.04
N THR A 394 16.20 5.75 16.58
CA THR A 394 17.37 6.46 17.10
C THR A 394 18.12 7.18 15.99
N PHE A 395 18.39 8.46 16.20
CA PHE A 395 19.16 9.33 15.29
C PHE A 395 20.39 9.84 16.03
N SER A 396 21.57 9.40 15.60
CA SER A 396 22.85 9.76 16.22
C SER A 396 23.55 10.95 15.54
N ASP A 397 23.08 11.34 14.36
CA ASP A 397 23.59 12.44 13.56
C ASP A 397 22.40 13.17 12.91
N VAL A 398 22.65 14.38 12.39
CA VAL A 398 21.63 15.35 11.96
C VAL A 398 20.54 14.70 11.11
N VAL A 399 19.28 15.03 11.45
CA VAL A 399 18.10 14.55 10.72
C VAL A 399 17.30 15.71 10.12
N HIS A 400 16.88 15.54 8.87
CA HIS A 400 16.08 16.53 8.14
C HIS A 400 14.75 15.95 7.65
N PHE A 401 13.65 16.38 8.26
CA PHE A 401 12.28 16.16 7.83
C PHE A 401 11.69 17.38 7.09
N GLY A 402 12.48 18.39 6.75
CA GLY A 402 11.95 19.64 6.19
C GLY A 402 11.02 19.44 4.99
N GLY A 403 9.81 19.99 5.06
CA GLY A 403 8.80 19.88 4.00
C GLY A 403 8.20 18.47 3.79
N VAL A 404 8.34 17.56 4.76
CA VAL A 404 7.66 16.25 4.70
C VAL A 404 6.15 16.42 4.90
N ALA A 405 5.36 15.63 4.19
CA ALA A 405 3.92 15.55 4.37
C ALA A 405 3.51 14.18 4.93
N PHE A 406 2.88 14.19 6.11
CA PHE A 406 2.24 13.03 6.73
C PHE A 406 0.72 13.16 6.58
N SER A 407 0.14 12.46 5.61
CA SER A 407 -1.31 12.44 5.41
C SER A 407 -2.00 11.46 6.35
N GLY A 408 -1.38 10.32 6.64
CA GLY A 408 -1.77 9.41 7.70
C GLY A 408 -1.12 9.78 9.04
N ASP A 409 -1.48 9.04 10.10
CA ASP A 409 -0.92 9.26 11.44
C ASP A 409 0.60 9.00 11.46
N ALA A 410 1.31 9.84 12.20
CA ALA A 410 2.76 9.78 12.34
C ALA A 410 3.13 9.52 13.80
N TRP A 411 3.75 8.37 14.06
CA TRP A 411 4.13 7.93 15.39
C TRP A 411 5.65 8.03 15.56
N PHE A 412 6.07 8.74 16.60
CA PHE A 412 7.45 9.00 17.01
C PHE A 412 7.59 8.72 18.51
N VAL A 413 6.83 7.77 19.04
CA VAL A 413 6.79 7.50 20.48
C VAL A 413 8.13 6.94 20.94
N GLY A 414 8.71 7.55 21.97
CA GLY A 414 10.02 7.13 22.49
C GLY A 414 11.19 7.28 21.51
N VAL A 415 11.05 8.07 20.44
CA VAL A 415 12.15 8.36 19.52
C VAL A 415 13.27 9.11 20.26
N ALA A 416 14.53 8.84 19.90
CA ALA A 416 15.69 9.51 20.47
C ALA A 416 16.51 10.23 19.39
N PHE A 417 16.50 11.57 19.43
CA PHE A 417 17.37 12.44 18.63
C PHE A 417 18.55 12.88 19.49
N SER A 418 19.72 12.26 19.29
CA SER A 418 20.97 12.62 19.97
C SER A 418 21.69 13.82 19.32
N CYS A 419 21.04 14.44 18.33
CA CYS A 419 21.56 15.47 17.43
C CYS A 419 20.50 16.55 17.17
N ASP A 420 20.82 17.51 16.30
CA ASP A 420 19.83 18.47 15.81
C ASP A 420 18.80 17.78 14.91
N ALA A 421 17.52 18.08 15.15
CA ALA A 421 16.38 17.54 14.43
C ALA A 421 15.56 18.65 13.78
N HIS A 422 15.45 18.60 12.45
CA HIS A 422 14.82 19.65 11.65
C HIS A 422 13.47 19.18 11.08
N PHE A 423 12.38 19.78 11.56
CA PHE A 423 10.99 19.58 11.14
C PHE A 423 10.38 20.84 10.50
N VAL A 424 11.23 21.73 9.98
CA VAL A 424 10.79 23.02 9.41
C VAL A 424 9.82 22.79 8.24
N GLY A 425 8.64 23.39 8.32
CA GLY A 425 7.62 23.29 7.27
C GLY A 425 7.03 21.88 7.06
N VAL A 426 7.14 20.98 8.05
CA VAL A 426 6.46 19.68 8.00
C VAL A 426 4.96 19.87 8.13
N ALA A 427 4.19 19.11 7.35
CA ALA A 427 2.73 19.08 7.43
C ALA A 427 2.25 17.74 7.98
N PHE A 428 1.62 17.76 9.16
CA PHE A 428 0.91 16.62 9.74
C PHE A 428 -0.58 16.81 9.51
N SER A 429 -1.16 16.11 8.55
CA SER A 429 -2.60 16.11 8.30
C SER A 429 -3.34 15.12 9.21
N GLY A 430 -2.72 13.96 9.49
CA GLY A 430 -3.14 13.02 10.53
C GLY A 430 -2.61 13.38 11.92
N ASP A 431 -2.85 12.52 12.90
CA ASP A 431 -2.35 12.73 14.27
C ASP A 431 -0.83 12.54 14.33
N ALA A 432 -0.15 13.35 15.13
CA ALA A 432 1.30 13.32 15.31
C ALA A 432 1.65 13.00 16.78
N HIS A 433 2.26 11.83 17.01
CA HIS A 433 2.54 11.33 18.36
C HIS A 433 4.04 11.33 18.66
N PHE A 434 4.49 12.22 19.51
CA PHE A 434 5.86 12.36 20.03
C PHE A 434 5.96 12.02 21.52
N GLY A 435 5.02 11.23 22.05
CA GLY A 435 4.99 10.88 23.47
C GLY A 435 6.30 10.22 23.93
N GLY A 436 6.90 10.73 25.01
CA GLY A 436 8.19 10.25 25.52
C GLY A 436 9.39 10.45 24.59
N ALA A 437 9.26 11.24 23.51
CA ALA A 437 10.36 11.54 22.61
C ALA A 437 11.46 12.33 23.33
N THR A 438 12.72 12.04 23.00
CA THR A 438 13.89 12.72 23.57
C THR A 438 14.66 13.47 22.49
N PHE A 439 14.83 14.78 22.69
CA PHE A 439 15.61 15.67 21.85
C PHE A 439 16.81 16.19 22.64
N SER A 440 17.99 15.59 22.45
CA SER A 440 19.22 16.02 23.11
C SER A 440 19.86 17.23 22.43
N GLY A 441 19.72 17.34 21.10
CA GLY A 441 20.13 18.52 20.31
C GLY A 441 18.99 19.52 20.10
N ALA A 442 19.20 20.47 19.19
CA ALA A 442 18.18 21.44 18.82
C ALA A 442 17.00 20.79 18.11
N ALA A 443 15.76 21.16 18.47
CA ALA A 443 14.55 20.70 17.80
C ALA A 443 13.87 21.88 17.09
N ARG A 444 13.75 21.83 15.75
CA ARG A 444 13.25 22.96 14.96
C ARG A 444 11.96 22.58 14.22
N PHE A 445 10.83 23.04 14.72
CA PHE A 445 9.50 22.87 14.13
C PHE A 445 8.98 24.11 13.41
N GLY A 446 9.75 25.21 13.36
CA GLY A 446 9.28 26.48 12.81
C GLY A 446 8.53 26.35 11.46
N GLY A 447 7.34 26.95 11.40
CA GLY A 447 6.45 26.88 10.23
C GLY A 447 5.82 25.52 9.94
N ALA A 448 5.95 24.52 10.82
CA ALA A 448 5.21 23.27 10.71
C ALA A 448 3.70 23.47 10.95
N THR A 449 2.88 22.58 10.40
CA THR A 449 1.43 22.58 10.58
C THR A 449 0.96 21.24 11.14
N PHE A 450 0.11 21.30 12.15
CA PHE A 450 -0.53 20.14 12.77
C PHE A 450 -2.03 20.27 12.60
N SER A 451 -2.60 19.58 11.61
CA SER A 451 -4.04 19.59 11.35
C SER A 451 -4.77 18.58 12.24
N GLY A 452 -4.17 17.41 12.47
CA GLY A 452 -4.57 16.45 13.51
C GLY A 452 -4.03 16.84 14.88
N ALA A 453 -4.29 15.99 15.89
CA ALA A 453 -3.78 16.20 17.24
C ALA A 453 -2.25 16.02 17.29
N ALA A 454 -1.56 16.89 18.03
CA ALA A 454 -0.12 16.82 18.23
C ALA A 454 0.18 16.48 19.70
N ARG A 455 0.74 15.30 19.98
CA ARG A 455 0.96 14.81 21.35
C ARG A 455 2.43 14.68 21.66
N PHE A 456 2.96 15.54 22.52
CA PHE A 456 4.36 15.53 22.98
C PHE A 456 4.51 15.00 24.42
N ASP A 457 3.44 14.48 25.03
CA ASP A 457 3.38 14.17 26.46
C ASP A 457 4.57 13.35 26.98
N GLY A 458 5.12 13.75 28.12
CA GLY A 458 6.27 13.10 28.76
C GLY A 458 7.58 13.19 27.99
N GLY A 459 7.63 13.98 26.91
CA GLY A 459 8.85 14.22 26.13
C GLY A 459 9.91 15.03 26.89
N THR A 460 11.16 14.95 26.43
CA THR A 460 12.29 15.71 26.99
C THR A 460 13.02 16.47 25.89
N PHE A 461 13.17 17.78 26.08
CA PHE A 461 13.90 18.67 25.18
C PHE A 461 15.07 19.30 25.93
N SER A 462 16.27 18.75 25.72
CA SER A 462 17.50 19.24 26.36
C SER A 462 18.12 20.42 25.60
N GLY A 463 18.01 20.41 24.26
CA GLY A 463 18.43 21.51 23.41
C GLY A 463 17.39 22.61 23.28
N VAL A 464 17.75 23.67 22.55
CA VAL A 464 16.81 24.76 22.22
C VAL A 464 15.74 24.21 21.28
N THR A 465 14.49 24.57 21.55
CA THR A 465 13.33 24.12 20.78
C THR A 465 12.62 25.31 20.16
N TRP A 466 12.33 25.23 18.87
CA TRP A 466 11.66 26.29 18.10
C TRP A 466 10.34 25.79 17.53
N PHE A 467 9.24 26.27 18.09
CA PHE A 467 7.89 26.17 17.55
C PHE A 467 7.43 27.48 16.91
N ASP A 468 8.30 28.49 16.72
CA ASP A 468 7.88 29.80 16.24
C ASP A 468 7.08 29.72 14.92
N GLY A 469 5.92 30.39 14.91
CA GLY A 469 5.00 30.39 13.77
C GLY A 469 4.39 29.04 13.41
N VAL A 470 4.44 28.04 14.30
CA VAL A 470 3.71 26.78 14.13
C VAL A 470 2.21 27.02 14.28
N ALA A 471 1.42 26.30 13.49
CA ALA A 471 -0.04 26.30 13.58
C ALA A 471 -0.54 24.93 14.05
N PHE A 472 -1.15 24.88 15.24
CA PHE A 472 -1.85 23.71 15.78
C PHE A 472 -3.34 23.89 15.55
N SER A 473 -3.87 23.23 14.52
CA SER A 473 -5.32 23.24 14.24
C SER A 473 -6.07 22.21 15.09
N GLY A 474 -5.48 21.04 15.31
CA GLY A 474 -5.92 20.07 16.32
C GLY A 474 -5.35 20.37 17.70
N ASP A 475 -5.72 19.56 18.70
CA ASP A 475 -5.27 19.71 20.08
C ASP A 475 -3.75 19.47 20.20
N ALA A 476 -3.08 20.30 20.99
CA ALA A 476 -1.66 20.24 21.22
C ALA A 476 -1.39 19.86 22.68
N HIS A 477 -0.88 18.65 22.91
CA HIS A 477 -0.58 18.13 24.24
C HIS A 477 0.93 18.20 24.50
N PHE A 478 1.29 18.84 25.62
CA PHE A 478 2.63 18.97 26.17
C PHE A 478 2.66 18.57 27.65
N GLY A 479 1.75 17.67 28.05
CA GLY A 479 1.60 17.25 29.42
C GLY A 479 2.87 16.57 29.95
N GLY A 480 3.40 17.01 31.09
CA GLY A 480 4.60 16.41 31.67
C GLY A 480 5.88 16.56 30.84
N VAL A 481 5.91 17.46 29.85
CA VAL A 481 7.10 17.69 29.03
C VAL A 481 8.16 18.48 29.79
N ALA A 482 9.43 18.07 29.68
CA ALA A 482 10.56 18.76 30.28
C ALA A 482 11.41 19.50 29.24
N PHE A 483 11.36 20.84 29.27
CA PHE A 483 12.21 21.73 28.47
C PHE A 483 13.38 22.23 29.32
N SER A 484 14.56 21.64 29.13
CA SER A 484 15.80 22.11 29.79
C SER A 484 16.51 23.21 29.00
N GLY A 485 16.40 23.18 27.67
CA GLY A 485 16.80 24.29 26.80
C GLY A 485 15.73 25.38 26.70
N VAL A 486 16.06 26.47 26.01
CA VAL A 486 15.08 27.52 25.70
C VAL A 486 13.99 26.95 24.80
N ALA A 487 12.73 27.20 25.12
CA ALA A 487 11.58 26.76 24.34
C ALA A 487 10.86 27.98 23.75
N HIS A 488 10.96 28.13 22.43
CA HIS A 488 10.32 29.20 21.69
C HIS A 488 8.98 28.74 21.14
N PHE A 489 7.92 29.43 21.57
CA PHE A 489 6.54 29.36 21.11
C PHE A 489 6.07 30.74 20.60
N GLY A 490 7.01 31.58 20.14
CA GLY A 490 6.71 32.93 19.71
C GLY A 490 5.77 32.95 18.50
N GLY A 491 4.69 33.73 18.58
CA GLY A 491 3.72 33.85 17.48
C GLY A 491 3.03 32.54 17.08
N VAL A 492 3.01 31.52 17.95
CA VAL A 492 2.30 30.25 17.69
C VAL A 492 0.79 30.47 17.75
N ALA A 493 0.06 29.80 16.86
CA ALA A 493 -1.40 29.76 16.87
C ALA A 493 -1.90 28.38 17.29
N PHE A 494 -2.58 28.31 18.44
CA PHE A 494 -3.28 27.13 18.92
C PHE A 494 -4.78 27.29 18.66
N SER A 495 -5.29 26.73 17.57
CA SER A 495 -6.72 26.73 17.25
C SER A 495 -7.49 25.71 18.10
N GLY A 496 -6.92 24.52 18.30
CA GLY A 496 -7.38 23.51 19.26
C GLY A 496 -6.95 23.81 20.69
N ASP A 497 -7.23 22.90 21.61
CA ASP A 497 -6.82 23.04 23.01
C ASP A 497 -5.30 22.85 23.15
N ALA A 498 -4.67 23.66 23.99
CA ALA A 498 -3.24 23.61 24.27
C ALA A 498 -3.00 23.20 25.73
N LEU A 499 -2.58 21.95 25.92
CA LEU A 499 -2.53 21.28 27.21
C LEU A 499 -1.08 21.13 27.67
N PHE A 500 -0.64 22.03 28.55
CA PHE A 500 0.67 22.09 29.18
C PHE A 500 0.61 21.67 30.67
N ASN A 501 -0.28 20.77 31.05
CA ASN A 501 -0.38 20.29 32.43
C ASN A 501 0.95 19.66 32.89
N GLU A 502 1.40 19.96 34.10
CA GLU A 502 2.63 19.39 34.69
C GLU A 502 3.90 19.59 33.83
N VAL A 503 3.88 20.57 32.91
CA VAL A 503 5.06 20.92 32.09
C VAL A 503 6.18 21.48 32.98
N ALA A 504 7.44 21.22 32.62
CA ALA A 504 8.61 21.75 33.32
C ALA A 504 9.51 22.55 32.37
N PHE A 505 9.55 23.86 32.54
CA PHE A 505 10.48 24.76 31.85
C PHE A 505 11.65 25.12 32.78
N SER A 506 12.79 24.46 32.58
CA SER A 506 14.05 24.83 33.22
C SER A 506 14.84 25.86 32.41
N GLY A 507 14.72 25.81 31.09
CA GLY A 507 15.12 26.92 30.23
C GLY A 507 14.06 28.03 30.17
N VAL A 508 14.34 29.09 29.41
CA VAL A 508 13.38 30.17 29.16
C VAL A 508 12.21 29.65 28.35
N ALA A 509 10.99 29.95 28.79
CA ALA A 509 9.74 29.65 28.10
C ALA A 509 9.26 30.93 27.39
N TRP A 510 9.40 30.98 26.07
CA TRP A 510 9.09 32.16 25.26
C TRP A 510 7.78 31.97 24.51
N PHE A 511 6.70 32.57 25.01
CA PHE A 511 5.37 32.56 24.40
C PHE A 511 4.98 33.91 23.79
N ASP A 512 5.89 34.89 23.70
CA ASP A 512 5.51 36.24 23.26
C ASP A 512 4.76 36.25 21.91
N GLY A 513 3.64 36.97 21.88
CA GLY A 513 2.76 37.06 20.70
C GLY A 513 2.00 35.78 20.35
N ALA A 514 2.08 34.71 21.15
CA ALA A 514 1.29 33.49 20.92
C ALA A 514 -0.21 33.76 21.09
N THR A 515 -1.03 33.02 20.33
CA THR A 515 -2.49 33.10 20.39
C THR A 515 -3.08 31.72 20.69
N PHE A 516 -3.89 31.66 21.74
CA PHE A 516 -4.63 30.47 22.16
C PHE A 516 -6.13 30.68 21.88
N PHE A 517 -6.65 30.07 20.83
CA PHE A 517 -8.08 30.11 20.52
C PHE A 517 -8.87 29.11 21.37
N GLY A 518 -8.34 27.90 21.53
CA GLY A 518 -8.84 26.88 22.47
C GLY A 518 -8.42 27.17 23.92
N ILE A 519 -8.69 26.20 24.80
CA ILE A 519 -8.28 26.25 26.20
C ILE A 519 -6.76 26.15 26.30
N ALA A 520 -6.14 27.03 27.08
CA ALA A 520 -4.72 26.94 27.42
C ALA A 520 -4.59 26.47 28.88
N LEU A 521 -4.09 25.26 29.10
CA LEU A 521 -4.05 24.62 30.42
C LEU A 521 -2.60 24.41 30.85
N PHE A 522 -2.13 25.17 31.84
CA PHE A 522 -0.79 25.10 32.45
C PHE A 522 -0.85 24.61 33.91
N ASP A 523 -1.92 23.89 34.27
CA ASP A 523 -2.15 23.42 35.64
C ASP A 523 -0.98 22.53 36.11
N GLY A 524 -0.44 22.79 37.30
CA GLY A 524 0.74 22.11 37.85
C GLY A 524 2.06 22.39 37.14
N GLY A 525 2.09 23.29 36.16
CA GLY A 525 3.30 23.63 35.41
C GLY A 525 4.36 24.33 36.26
N THR A 526 5.64 24.05 35.99
CA THR A 526 6.79 24.63 36.70
C THR A 526 7.67 25.42 35.74
N PHE A 527 7.98 26.66 36.10
CA PHE A 527 8.79 27.60 35.33
C PHE A 527 9.96 28.05 36.21
N THR A 528 11.08 27.35 36.10
CA THR A 528 12.31 27.73 36.82
C THR A 528 13.20 28.66 36.00
N GLY A 529 13.12 28.58 34.67
CA GLY A 529 13.58 29.63 33.77
C GLY A 529 12.58 30.79 33.68
N GLU A 530 12.96 31.88 32.98
CA GLU A 530 12.03 33.00 32.73
C GLU A 530 10.85 32.55 31.88
N ALA A 531 9.66 33.06 32.20
CA ALA A 531 8.44 32.80 31.43
C ALA A 531 7.96 34.12 30.79
N LEU A 532 7.96 34.18 29.46
CA LEU A 532 7.65 35.38 28.68
C LEU A 532 6.35 35.15 27.92
N PHE A 533 5.29 35.84 28.33
CA PHE A 533 3.95 35.84 27.73
C PHE A 533 3.56 37.27 27.32
N ASN A 534 4.53 38.05 26.80
CA ASN A 534 4.26 39.42 26.39
C ASN A 534 3.34 39.43 25.17
N GLU A 535 2.33 40.30 25.17
CA GLU A 535 1.36 40.44 24.06
C GLU A 535 0.70 39.10 23.66
N VAL A 536 0.61 38.14 24.59
CA VAL A 536 -0.10 36.87 24.37
C VAL A 536 -1.61 37.11 24.37
N VAL A 537 -2.33 36.40 23.50
CA VAL A 537 -3.78 36.45 23.41
C VAL A 537 -4.39 35.10 23.80
N PHE A 538 -5.14 35.07 24.90
CA PHE A 538 -5.96 33.93 25.30
C PHE A 538 -7.42 34.20 24.94
N SER A 539 -7.88 33.66 23.82
CA SER A 539 -9.30 33.73 23.43
C SER A 539 -10.14 32.71 24.19
N GLY A 540 -9.62 31.49 24.35
CA GLY A 540 -10.19 30.47 25.23
C GLY A 540 -9.81 30.69 26.69
N ALA A 541 -10.23 29.78 27.57
CA ALA A 541 -9.90 29.86 28.99
C ALA A 541 -8.40 29.62 29.22
N ALA A 542 -7.76 30.44 30.04
CA ALA A 542 -6.38 30.27 30.45
C ALA A 542 -6.34 29.75 31.89
N ARG A 543 -5.71 28.61 32.12
CA ARG A 543 -5.62 27.98 33.44
C ARG A 543 -4.17 27.76 33.83
N PHE A 544 -3.83 28.13 35.06
CA PHE A 544 -2.52 28.00 35.67
C PHE A 544 -2.66 27.42 37.07
N VAL A 545 -3.65 26.55 37.32
CA VAL A 545 -3.96 26.09 38.68
C VAL A 545 -2.77 25.35 39.28
N GLU A 546 -2.32 25.77 40.46
CA GLU A 546 -1.14 25.21 41.17
C GLU A 546 0.17 25.30 40.36
N ALA A 547 0.26 26.21 39.37
CA ALA A 547 1.50 26.47 38.66
C ALA A 547 2.53 27.22 39.54
N ALA A 548 3.81 27.00 39.28
CA ALA A 548 4.91 27.61 40.03
C ALA A 548 5.89 28.35 39.11
N PHE A 549 6.04 29.66 39.32
CA PHE A 549 6.99 30.53 38.64
C PHE A 549 8.13 30.89 39.60
N SER A 550 9.26 30.21 39.47
CA SER A 550 10.43 30.43 40.35
C SER A 550 11.30 31.60 39.89
N SER A 551 11.29 31.90 38.59
CA SER A 551 11.95 33.06 38.00
C SER A 551 10.93 34.11 37.55
N VAL A 552 11.39 35.13 36.83
CA VAL A 552 10.57 36.23 36.33
C VAL A 552 9.50 35.69 35.36
N SER A 553 8.25 36.05 35.60
CA SER A 553 7.12 35.82 34.69
C SER A 553 6.60 37.15 34.15
N ARG A 554 6.57 37.32 32.83
CA ARG A 554 6.08 38.54 32.17
C ARG A 554 4.82 38.25 31.36
N PHE A 555 3.75 38.95 31.65
CA PHE A 555 2.47 38.98 30.94
C PHE A 555 2.18 40.40 30.46
N VAL A 556 3.22 41.14 30.04
CA VAL A 556 3.08 42.56 29.69
C VAL A 556 2.24 42.67 28.41
N GLY A 557 1.16 43.46 28.45
CA GLY A 557 0.22 43.59 27.33
C GLY A 557 -0.59 42.32 27.00
N ALA A 558 -0.49 41.26 27.81
CA ALA A 558 -1.27 40.04 27.57
C ALA A 558 -2.78 40.31 27.65
N THR A 559 -3.55 39.71 26.77
CA THR A 559 -5.01 39.85 26.69
C THR A 559 -5.70 38.52 26.95
N PHE A 560 -6.59 38.51 27.94
CA PHE A 560 -7.39 37.36 28.34
C PHE A 560 -8.87 37.64 28.03
N PHE A 561 -9.36 37.09 26.92
CA PHE A 561 -10.77 37.16 26.57
C PHE A 561 -11.59 36.08 27.30
N GLY A 562 -11.04 34.87 27.42
CA GLY A 562 -11.61 33.80 28.23
C GLY A 562 -11.36 33.98 29.72
N ALA A 563 -11.94 33.09 30.53
CA ALA A 563 -11.71 33.07 31.97
C ALA A 563 -10.24 32.76 32.30
N ALA A 564 -9.65 33.50 33.23
CA ALA A 564 -8.27 33.31 33.66
C ALA A 564 -8.19 32.76 35.09
N TRP A 565 -7.57 31.59 35.25
CA TRP A 565 -7.50 30.85 36.52
C TRP A 565 -6.06 30.76 37.01
N PHE A 566 -5.68 31.66 37.91
CA PHE A 566 -4.42 31.65 38.66
C PHE A 566 -4.63 31.13 40.09
N VAL A 567 -5.39 30.04 40.24
CA VAL A 567 -5.74 29.48 41.55
C VAL A 567 -4.55 28.70 42.11
N GLY A 568 -4.12 29.01 43.33
CA GLY A 568 -2.99 28.33 43.98
C GLY A 568 -1.63 28.57 43.32
N VAL A 569 -1.52 29.55 42.42
CA VAL A 569 -0.25 29.84 41.72
C VAL A 569 0.77 30.41 42.69
N VAL A 570 2.02 29.99 42.56
CA VAL A 570 3.15 30.54 43.32
C VAL A 570 4.08 31.32 42.39
N PHE A 571 4.17 32.63 42.59
CA PHE A 571 5.16 33.51 41.94
C PHE A 571 6.28 33.80 42.94
N SER A 572 7.39 33.05 42.85
CA SER A 572 8.58 33.31 43.67
C SER A 572 9.47 34.39 43.04
N GLY A 573 9.53 34.44 41.71
CA GLY A 573 10.15 35.53 40.96
C GLY A 573 9.18 36.70 40.73
N ALA A 574 9.68 37.76 40.08
CA ALA A 574 8.85 38.93 39.77
C ALA A 574 7.75 38.59 38.75
N ALA A 575 6.50 38.89 39.10
CA ALA A 575 5.32 38.70 38.28
C ALA A 575 4.87 40.05 37.68
N ARG A 576 4.98 40.19 36.36
CA ARG A 576 4.70 41.45 35.66
C ARG A 576 3.47 41.32 34.75
N PHE A 577 2.37 41.94 35.13
CA PHE A 577 1.11 42.04 34.39
C PHE A 577 0.86 43.46 33.85
N ALA A 578 1.91 44.25 33.65
CA ALA A 578 1.75 45.64 33.24
C ALA A 578 1.02 45.75 31.90
N GLY A 579 -0.07 46.52 31.84
CA GLY A 579 -0.90 46.65 30.64
C GLY A 579 -1.72 45.42 30.26
N ALA A 580 -1.74 44.36 31.08
CA ALA A 580 -2.55 43.18 30.81
C ALA A 580 -4.05 43.50 30.85
N THR A 581 -4.84 42.90 29.96
CA THR A 581 -6.28 43.13 29.83
C THR A 581 -7.05 41.86 30.09
N PHE A 582 -7.96 41.90 31.07
CA PHE A 582 -8.84 40.79 31.43
C PHE A 582 -10.29 41.17 31.15
N THR A 583 -10.90 40.56 30.13
CA THR A 583 -12.28 40.90 29.73
C THR A 583 -13.33 39.97 30.33
N SER A 584 -12.91 38.88 30.98
CA SER A 584 -13.77 37.89 31.64
C SER A 584 -13.38 37.72 33.12
N VAL A 585 -13.96 36.72 33.78
CA VAL A 585 -13.69 36.41 35.18
C VAL A 585 -12.22 36.01 35.39
N VAL A 586 -11.64 36.50 36.49
CA VAL A 586 -10.26 36.18 36.90
C VAL A 586 -10.26 35.65 38.32
N HIS A 587 -9.59 34.52 38.53
CA HIS A 587 -9.49 33.86 39.83
C HIS A 587 -8.02 33.76 40.28
N PHE A 588 -7.66 34.44 41.36
CA PHE A 588 -6.36 34.35 42.05
C PHE A 588 -6.49 33.64 43.40
N GLY A 589 -7.50 32.79 43.57
CA GLY A 589 -7.78 32.15 44.85
C GLY A 589 -6.56 31.34 45.35
N GLY A 590 -6.01 31.67 46.51
CA GLY A 590 -4.82 31.00 47.06
C GLY A 590 -3.50 31.32 46.34
N ALA A 591 -3.47 32.29 45.41
CA ALA A 591 -2.22 32.69 44.77
C ALA A 591 -1.24 33.32 45.78
N ALA A 592 0.05 33.04 45.62
CA ALA A 592 1.11 33.56 46.48
C ALA A 592 2.15 34.32 45.65
N PHE A 593 2.31 35.61 45.92
CA PHE A 593 3.30 36.48 45.28
C PHE A 593 4.44 36.73 46.27
N SER A 594 5.52 35.95 46.19
CA SER A 594 6.70 36.15 47.04
C SER A 594 7.71 37.12 46.43
N GLY A 595 7.74 37.23 45.09
CA GLY A 595 8.48 38.26 44.36
C GLY A 595 7.61 39.48 44.01
N ASP A 596 8.23 40.48 43.37
CA ASP A 596 7.54 41.72 42.97
C ASP A 596 6.30 41.44 42.10
N ALA A 597 5.14 41.93 42.51
CA ALA A 597 3.91 41.85 41.74
C ALA A 597 3.59 43.23 41.11
N LEU A 598 3.69 43.33 39.78
CA LEU A 598 3.52 44.59 39.04
C LEU A 598 2.32 44.50 38.08
N PHE A 599 1.22 45.16 38.41
CA PHE A 599 -0.01 45.21 37.63
C PHE A 599 -0.27 46.61 37.02
N GLY A 600 0.76 47.47 36.95
CA GLY A 600 0.60 48.85 36.47
C GLY A 600 -0.11 48.92 35.10
N ARG A 601 -1.22 49.67 35.03
CA ARG A 601 -2.10 49.80 33.86
C ARG A 601 -2.82 48.51 33.42
N ALA A 602 -2.87 47.47 34.26
CA ALA A 602 -3.73 46.32 33.99
C ALA A 602 -5.21 46.71 34.07
N SER A 603 -6.06 46.12 33.23
CA SER A 603 -7.50 46.39 33.19
C SER A 603 -8.31 45.13 33.44
N PHE A 604 -9.40 45.26 34.21
CA PHE A 604 -10.29 44.17 34.60
C PHE A 604 -11.73 44.58 34.31
N ALA A 605 -12.40 43.86 33.40
CA ALA A 605 -13.81 44.10 33.10
C ALA A 605 -14.75 43.63 34.21
N MET A 606 -14.29 42.70 35.06
CA MET A 606 -14.99 42.18 36.24
C MET A 606 -14.05 42.15 37.45
N PRO A 607 -14.57 42.23 38.69
CA PRO A 607 -13.75 42.11 39.89
C PRO A 607 -12.99 40.77 39.95
N ALA A 608 -11.68 40.83 40.18
CA ALA A 608 -10.86 39.63 40.35
C ALA A 608 -11.11 38.97 41.71
N SER A 609 -11.25 37.64 41.73
CA SER A 609 -11.43 36.87 42.96
C SER A 609 -10.08 36.63 43.66
N MET A 610 -9.90 37.17 44.85
CA MET A 610 -8.64 37.14 45.63
C MET A 610 -8.70 36.27 46.88
N LYS A 611 -9.64 35.31 46.95
CA LYS A 611 -9.87 34.53 48.17
C LYS A 611 -8.59 33.81 48.61
N LYS A 612 -8.05 34.17 49.79
CA LYS A 612 -6.78 33.64 50.33
C LYS A 612 -5.53 33.94 49.49
N ALA A 613 -5.57 34.93 48.60
CA ALA A 613 -4.39 35.39 47.89
C ALA A 613 -3.45 36.14 48.84
N THR A 614 -2.14 35.98 48.68
CA THR A 614 -1.12 36.55 49.57
C THR A 614 0.00 37.21 48.78
N VAL A 615 0.62 38.25 49.36
CA VAL A 615 1.77 38.96 48.79
C VAL A 615 2.83 39.25 49.86
N GLN A 616 4.10 39.11 49.50
CA GLN A 616 5.22 39.54 50.32
C GLN A 616 5.48 41.03 50.06
N VAL A 617 5.37 41.86 51.10
CA VAL A 617 5.58 43.31 50.94
C VAL A 617 7.06 43.65 51.14
N GLN A 618 7.81 43.74 50.05
CA GLN A 618 9.09 44.48 50.00
C GLN A 618 8.85 45.81 49.29
N VAL A 619 8.77 46.91 50.06
CA VAL A 619 8.69 48.34 49.62
C VAL A 619 8.14 48.53 48.19
N ILE A 620 6.88 48.18 47.97
CA ILE A 620 6.23 48.32 46.66
C ILE A 620 5.61 49.74 46.58
N PRO A 621 5.98 50.60 45.62
CA PRO A 621 5.28 51.87 45.43
C PRO A 621 3.81 51.62 45.03
N LEU A 622 2.87 52.40 45.55
CA LEU A 622 1.43 52.30 45.27
C LEU A 622 1.07 52.22 43.77
N SER A 623 1.95 52.73 42.88
CA SER A 623 1.81 52.67 41.42
C SER A 623 1.93 51.26 40.81
N ALA A 624 2.27 50.24 41.60
CA ALA A 624 2.39 48.86 41.14
C ALA A 624 1.06 48.10 41.10
N TRP A 625 0.04 48.56 41.81
CA TRP A 625 -1.25 47.87 41.92
C TRP A 625 -2.32 48.51 41.04
N PRO A 626 -3.35 47.76 40.59
CA PRO A 626 -4.50 48.35 39.91
C PRO A 626 -5.24 49.30 40.87
N PRO A 627 -5.91 50.34 40.33
CA PRO A 627 -6.80 51.18 41.14
C PRO A 627 -7.82 50.32 41.92
N GLY A 628 -8.00 50.61 43.20
CA GLY A 628 -8.93 49.89 44.08
C GLY A 628 -8.38 48.63 44.74
N TRP A 629 -7.11 48.28 44.61
CA TRP A 629 -6.52 47.14 45.35
C TRP A 629 -5.76 47.62 46.59
N THR A 630 -5.91 46.90 47.71
CA THR A 630 -5.19 47.21 48.96
C THR A 630 -4.61 45.94 49.57
N VAL A 631 -3.50 46.10 50.31
CA VAL A 631 -2.92 45.04 51.14
C VAL A 631 -3.49 45.19 52.54
N ASN A 632 -4.03 44.11 53.11
CA ASN A 632 -4.47 44.15 54.50
C ASN A 632 -3.25 43.99 55.43
N GLU A 633 -2.76 45.14 55.91
CA GLU A 633 -1.60 45.24 56.82
C GLU A 633 -1.91 44.78 58.26
N ASN A 634 -3.15 44.38 58.56
CA ASN A 634 -3.55 43.90 59.88
C ASN A 634 -3.89 42.39 59.83
N PRO A 635 -2.88 41.51 59.70
CA PRO A 635 -3.10 40.07 59.83
C PRO A 635 -3.50 39.83 61.27
N GLY A 636 -4.70 39.31 61.53
CA GLY A 636 -5.15 39.06 62.90
C GLY A 636 -4.13 38.24 63.69
N VAL A 637 -3.55 38.85 64.73
CA VAL A 637 -2.95 38.34 65.98
C VAL A 637 -1.92 37.18 65.95
N ASP A 638 -1.67 36.47 64.84
CA ASP A 638 -0.77 35.31 64.81
C ASP A 638 0.63 35.57 64.19
N ALA A 639 1.00 36.84 63.95
CA ALA A 639 2.34 37.18 63.47
C ALA A 639 3.38 37.01 64.60
N VAL A 640 4.18 35.94 64.52
CA VAL A 640 5.33 35.71 65.40
C VAL A 640 6.35 36.85 65.18
N PRO A 641 6.77 37.60 66.21
CA PRO A 641 7.76 38.67 66.05
C PRO A 641 9.13 38.05 65.73
N GLY A 642 9.67 38.33 64.54
CA GLY A 642 11.04 37.95 64.16
C GLY A 642 11.24 37.41 62.75
N ASP A 643 10.19 37.18 61.97
CA ASP A 643 10.31 36.72 60.59
C ASP A 643 10.27 37.91 59.62
N GLU A 644 11.40 38.24 58.98
CA GLU A 644 11.56 39.39 58.07
C GLU A 644 10.77 39.26 56.74
N ARG A 645 9.88 38.26 56.60
CA ARG A 645 9.14 37.96 55.37
C ARG A 645 7.67 37.61 55.65
N VAL A 646 6.89 38.58 56.12
CA VAL A 646 5.46 38.38 56.36
C VAL A 646 4.68 38.42 55.04
N MET A 647 3.94 37.35 54.74
CA MET A 647 2.96 37.29 53.65
C MET A 647 1.64 37.91 54.11
N LEU A 648 1.13 38.93 53.40
CA LEU A 648 -0.09 39.65 53.76
C LEU A 648 -1.24 39.32 52.80
N PRO A 649 -2.50 39.24 53.29
CA PRO A 649 -3.65 38.96 52.43
C PRO A 649 -4.02 40.17 51.54
N LEU A 650 -4.35 39.89 50.27
CA LEU A 650 -4.82 40.88 49.29
C LEU A 650 -6.34 41.06 49.36
N VAL A 651 -6.83 42.32 49.35
CA VAL A 651 -8.26 42.64 49.39
C VAL A 651 -8.64 43.56 48.21
N PRO A 652 -9.59 43.14 47.35
CA PRO A 652 -10.15 44.03 46.33
C PRO A 652 -11.11 45.02 47.00
N VAL A 653 -10.85 46.32 46.86
CA VAL A 653 -11.80 47.37 47.22
C VAL A 653 -12.76 47.54 46.04
N PRO A 654 -14.08 47.54 46.26
CA PRO A 654 -15.04 47.63 45.17
C PRO A 654 -15.03 49.05 44.59
N GLU A 655 -14.52 49.21 43.37
CA GLU A 655 -14.96 50.34 42.53
C GLU A 655 -15.15 49.91 41.08
N VAL A 656 -16.31 50.30 40.55
CA VAL A 656 -16.84 49.98 39.23
C VAL A 656 -16.18 50.89 38.22
N ILE A 657 -15.49 50.36 37.22
CA ILE A 657 -15.13 51.14 36.02
C ILE A 657 -15.60 50.43 34.76
N VAL A 658 -16.55 51.11 34.11
CA VAL A 658 -17.10 50.87 32.78
C VAL A 658 -16.08 51.36 31.76
N HIS A 659 -15.64 50.49 30.85
CA HIS A 659 -15.54 50.76 29.41
C HIS A 659 -15.21 49.45 28.67
N ALA A 660 -16.10 49.03 27.78
CA ALA A 660 -15.93 47.83 26.97
C ALA A 660 -14.87 48.05 25.87
N PRO A 661 -13.84 47.20 25.77
CA PRO A 661 -12.95 47.18 24.60
C PRO A 661 -13.64 46.48 23.40
N PRO A 662 -13.13 46.66 22.16
CA PRO A 662 -13.75 46.12 20.96
C PRO A 662 -13.81 44.58 20.98
N SER A 663 -14.88 44.04 20.39
CA SER A 663 -15.21 42.61 20.40
C SER A 663 -14.16 41.74 19.69
N ALA A 664 -13.91 40.54 20.24
CA ALA A 664 -13.02 39.50 19.71
C ALA A 664 -13.15 39.22 18.20
N THR A 665 -14.36 39.37 17.64
CA THR A 665 -14.66 39.13 16.22
C THR A 665 -14.01 40.12 15.25
N ALA A 666 -13.62 41.31 15.72
CA ALA A 666 -12.97 42.33 14.89
C ALA A 666 -11.46 42.08 14.78
N ILE A 667 -10.81 41.74 15.91
CA ILE A 667 -9.37 41.48 15.98
C ILE A 667 -9.03 40.11 15.38
N GLY A 668 -9.83 39.08 15.65
CA GLY A 668 -9.62 37.74 15.08
C GLY A 668 -9.70 37.70 13.55
N ARG A 669 -10.45 38.63 12.92
CA ARG A 669 -10.52 38.74 11.46
C ARG A 669 -9.34 39.48 10.83
N GLU A 670 -8.60 40.25 11.62
CA GLU A 670 -7.46 41.05 11.19
C GLU A 670 -6.12 40.33 11.44
N ILE A 671 -6.08 39.40 12.39
CA ILE A 671 -4.93 38.50 12.65
C ILE A 671 -4.99 37.22 11.78
N ALA A 672 -6.19 36.77 11.37
CA ALA A 672 -6.36 35.62 10.46
C ALA A 672 -6.15 35.96 8.97
N ARG A 673 -5.89 37.24 8.64
CA ARG A 673 -5.45 37.69 7.31
C ARG A 673 -3.94 37.91 7.33
#